data_AF-A0A7K8CWY2-F1
#
_entry.id   AF-A0A7K8CWY2-F1
#
_cell.length_a   1.000
_cell.length_b   1.000
_cell.length_c   1.000
_cell.angle_alpha   90.00
_cell.angle_beta   90.00
_cell.angle_gamma   90.00
#
_symmetry.space_group_name_H-M   'P 1'
#
loop_
_entity.id
_entity.type
_entity.pdbx_description
1 polymer ?
#
loop_
_entity_poly.entity_id
_entity_poly.type
_entity_poly.pdbx_seq_one_letter_code
_entity_poly.pdbx_strand_id
1 'polypeptide(L)'
;AAVLGSLLTAALIMTVHSRCPAPPRSPAAEPKEPFEGPQLFPYGYRMEFVCRPGFERNALAGNALICGVNGVWHGSSDICIPKACSYPGEPANGRLVLLGTFTFGSRVNFSCNTGYRLIGHSEIECVVRNGILTWNRDIPTCQAIPCAPPPEIENGQHSGMDKEHFVYGDSVTYQCHSPRRGQRSFSLVGEASIFCTTRDDLNGVWSGPAPECKVVTCKQPRVENGKLLSRYRPDYAFGDTVVFDCDFRYSLSGSGASTCRGSDLWEPPLPLCQRSSCDDPPDVGNAVKARLAGNLFPVDAVVTYECQQGHQFSAGETTRNVTCLPGFVWSETPPPCERILCPDPHLPNGKPLHPWQVKEVYEYGDRLEVACSEGFALKGRDSSVTLRCTHDGGWDPAVPECIPEPHCPKPDIPHGKEVSKSRSDYAVGAQVRLGCDEGYALRGSESITCGADLSWEPELPFCDKVCGPPPQVSFGQHSGRGDKEFPYGTKVTYKCAEGLSLVGDESIYCTSDDGESLAWSGPAPQCRVVRCPKPVVERGRMTPQMFTFPYGLLLHFSCDEGFGLRGAAQSRCLADGTWDPPVPTCQPVRCPRLPRQEDVAVRFSKLWYEVNETVAFTCKRDGHLGAHSETTCSADGTWTPPPTCKKRDTCERILRHKAAFQCGIPLSDLKTLLEVQKLYLEIQKLEKEL
;
A
#
# COMPACT_ATOMS: atom_id res chain seq x y z
N ALA A 1 83.53 107.06 -99.39
CA ALA A 1 82.29 107.85 -99.32
C ALA A 1 81.19 107.00 -98.67
N ALA A 2 80.55 107.57 -97.65
CA ALA A 2 79.28 107.28 -96.97
C ALA A 2 78.42 106.01 -97.28
N VAL A 3 78.19 105.23 -96.20
CA VAL A 3 76.94 104.78 -95.52
C VAL A 3 75.75 104.09 -96.25
N LEU A 4 75.16 103.10 -95.54
CA LEU A 4 73.77 102.55 -95.47
C LEU A 4 73.48 101.26 -96.27
N GLY A 5 72.72 100.25 -95.82
CA GLY A 5 71.87 99.98 -94.64
C GLY A 5 71.14 98.62 -94.82
N SER A 6 70.98 97.79 -93.77
CA SER A 6 69.72 97.38 -93.07
C SER A 6 68.72 96.37 -93.72
N LEU A 7 68.45 95.28 -92.97
CA LEU A 7 67.16 94.58 -92.66
C LEU A 7 66.49 93.51 -93.58
N LEU A 8 65.87 92.51 -92.89
CA LEU A 8 64.81 91.51 -93.22
C LEU A 8 65.23 90.08 -93.71
N THR A 9 65.25 89.05 -92.85
CA THR A 9 64.19 88.08 -92.38
C THR A 9 63.90 86.88 -93.31
N ALA A 10 64.11 85.65 -92.83
CA ALA A 10 63.15 84.54 -92.91
C ALA A 10 63.67 83.31 -92.16
N ALA A 11 62.79 82.73 -91.34
CA ALA A 11 63.01 81.54 -90.55
C ALA A 11 63.16 80.29 -91.42
N LEU A 12 64.10 79.42 -91.04
CA LEU A 12 64.04 78.00 -91.34
C LEU A 12 64.04 77.26 -90.00
N ILE A 13 62.85 76.78 -89.62
CA ILE A 13 62.66 75.78 -88.59
C ILE A 13 63.41 74.53 -89.06
N MET A 14 64.64 74.36 -88.61
CA MET A 14 65.29 73.05 -88.65
C MET A 14 64.71 72.26 -87.48
N THR A 15 63.71 71.43 -87.77
CA THR A 15 63.31 70.34 -86.89
C THR A 15 64.56 69.48 -86.62
N VAL A 16 65.16 69.66 -85.44
CA VAL A 16 66.24 68.79 -84.97
C VAL A 16 65.61 67.44 -84.67
N HIS A 17 65.63 66.54 -85.64
CA HIS A 17 65.25 65.15 -85.39
C HIS A 17 66.33 64.53 -84.48
N SER A 18 65.90 64.01 -83.33
CA SER A 18 66.79 63.30 -82.42
C SER A 18 67.30 62.00 -83.06
N ARG A 19 68.55 61.65 -82.78
CA ARG A 19 69.23 60.46 -83.35
C ARG A 19 69.32 59.37 -82.28
N CYS A 20 69.05 58.11 -82.63
CA CYS A 20 69.13 56.99 -81.69
C CYS A 20 70.59 56.54 -81.49
N PRO A 21 71.03 56.21 -80.26
CA PRO A 21 72.35 55.61 -80.05
C PRO A 21 72.42 54.19 -80.62
N ALA A 22 73.60 53.56 -80.59
CA ALA A 22 73.75 52.15 -80.94
C ALA A 22 72.72 51.29 -80.17
N PRO A 23 72.03 50.35 -80.84
CA PRO A 23 71.01 49.55 -80.19
C PRO A 23 71.62 48.66 -79.09
N PRO A 24 70.83 48.30 -78.07
CA PRO A 24 71.30 47.46 -76.97
C PRO A 24 71.82 46.11 -77.48
N ARG A 25 72.97 45.67 -76.96
CA ARG A 25 73.55 44.37 -77.31
C ARG A 25 72.66 43.26 -76.76
N SER A 26 72.19 42.39 -77.65
CA SER A 26 71.41 41.20 -77.28
C SER A 26 72.30 39.94 -77.28
N PRO A 27 72.18 39.06 -76.27
CA PRO A 27 72.84 37.75 -76.28
C PRO A 27 72.18 36.76 -77.25
N ALA A 28 70.96 37.03 -77.72
CA ALA A 28 70.18 36.15 -78.59
C ALA A 28 70.24 36.54 -80.08
N ALA A 29 70.47 37.82 -80.37
CA ALA A 29 70.38 38.37 -81.72
C ALA A 29 71.57 39.29 -82.02
N GLU A 30 71.98 39.33 -83.28
CA GLU A 30 73.00 40.25 -83.77
C GLU A 30 72.51 41.00 -85.02
N PRO A 31 73.03 42.20 -85.30
CA PRO A 31 72.65 42.96 -86.49
C PRO A 31 72.96 42.16 -87.76
N LYS A 32 72.00 42.12 -88.70
CA LYS A 32 72.14 41.39 -89.97
C LYS A 32 73.27 41.92 -90.83
N GLU A 33 73.47 43.23 -90.81
CA GLU A 33 74.59 43.89 -91.46
C GLU A 33 75.52 44.45 -90.37
N PRO A 34 76.82 44.08 -90.39
CA PRO A 34 77.77 44.64 -89.46
C PRO A 34 77.93 46.13 -89.74
N PHE A 35 77.77 46.95 -88.71
CA PHE A 35 78.05 48.38 -88.77
C PHE A 35 79.31 48.67 -87.95
N GLU A 36 80.36 49.17 -88.61
CA GLU A 36 81.54 49.71 -87.92
C GLU A 36 81.34 51.21 -87.67
N GLY A 37 80.53 51.54 -86.65
CA GLY A 37 80.12 52.93 -86.35
C GLY A 37 79.15 53.50 -87.39
N PRO A 38 78.30 54.50 -87.05
CA PRO A 38 78.54 55.64 -86.17
C PRO A 38 77.74 55.56 -84.85
N GLN A 39 78.09 56.34 -83.83
CA GLN A 39 77.42 56.31 -82.52
C GLN A 39 75.94 56.80 -82.53
N LEU A 40 75.37 57.21 -83.67
CA LEU A 40 74.02 57.80 -83.77
C LEU A 40 73.30 57.51 -85.11
N PHE A 41 72.08 56.99 -85.06
CA PHE A 41 71.21 56.59 -86.19
C PHE A 41 70.07 57.61 -86.44
N PRO A 42 69.71 57.92 -87.69
CA PRO A 42 68.66 58.90 -87.99
C PRO A 42 67.24 58.38 -87.66
N TYR A 43 66.31 59.32 -87.46
CA TYR A 43 64.89 59.02 -87.29
C TYR A 43 64.35 58.19 -88.48
N GLY A 44 63.54 57.17 -88.18
CA GLY A 44 62.98 56.24 -89.16
C GLY A 44 63.94 55.14 -89.62
N TYR A 45 65.20 55.15 -89.17
CA TYR A 45 66.17 54.10 -89.52
C TYR A 45 65.70 52.75 -88.97
N ARG A 46 65.72 51.72 -89.83
CA ARG A 46 65.27 50.36 -89.55
C ARG A 46 66.47 49.42 -89.52
N MET A 47 66.82 48.92 -88.34
CA MET A 47 67.92 47.98 -88.18
C MET A 47 67.40 46.56 -88.02
N GLU A 48 67.72 45.67 -88.97
CA GLU A 48 67.34 44.25 -88.92
C GLU A 48 68.32 43.42 -88.10
N PHE A 49 67.79 42.45 -87.35
CA PHE A 49 68.57 41.49 -86.58
C PHE A 49 68.40 40.06 -87.11
N VAL A 50 69.46 39.26 -86.97
CA VAL A 50 69.53 37.81 -87.20
C VAL A 50 69.87 37.10 -85.89
N CYS A 51 69.34 35.90 -85.72
CA CYS A 51 69.51 35.16 -84.46
C CYS A 51 70.88 34.49 -84.39
N ARG A 52 71.51 34.58 -83.21
CA ARG A 52 72.76 33.86 -82.93
C ARG A 52 72.50 32.34 -82.89
N PRO A 53 73.52 31.50 -83.12
CA PRO A 53 73.38 30.04 -82.99
C PRO A 53 72.80 29.66 -81.63
N GLY A 54 71.83 28.74 -81.63
CA GLY A 54 71.07 28.36 -80.43
C GLY A 54 69.75 29.13 -80.25
N PHE A 55 69.55 30.21 -81.00
CA PHE A 55 68.30 30.97 -81.01
C PHE A 55 67.62 30.90 -82.39
N GLU A 56 66.31 31.04 -82.42
CA GLU A 56 65.48 31.11 -83.62
C GLU A 56 64.59 32.35 -83.60
N ARG A 57 64.09 32.71 -84.78
CA ARG A 57 63.32 33.94 -84.95
C ARG A 57 61.96 33.81 -84.29
N ASN A 58 61.65 34.75 -83.41
CA ASN A 58 60.32 34.84 -82.82
C ASN A 58 59.33 35.33 -83.87
N ALA A 59 58.39 34.48 -84.29
CA ALA A 59 57.41 34.81 -85.32
C ALA A 59 56.43 35.92 -84.89
N LEU A 60 56.27 36.15 -83.58
CA LEU A 60 55.37 37.17 -83.03
C LEU A 60 56.04 38.54 -82.89
N ALA A 61 57.37 38.61 -83.01
CA ALA A 61 58.15 39.83 -82.90
C ALA A 61 58.58 40.33 -84.29
N GLY A 62 58.51 41.65 -84.48
CA GLY A 62 59.17 42.29 -85.61
C GLY A 62 60.69 42.06 -85.56
N ASN A 63 61.33 41.92 -86.71
CA ASN A 63 62.77 41.61 -86.79
C ASN A 63 63.69 42.81 -86.87
N ALA A 64 63.13 43.98 -86.68
CA ALA A 64 63.86 45.21 -86.78
C ALA A 64 63.44 46.14 -85.66
N LEU A 65 64.42 46.86 -85.12
CA LEU A 65 64.16 48.01 -84.28
C LEU A 65 64.12 49.25 -85.17
N ILE A 66 63.19 50.15 -84.90
CA ILE A 66 62.98 51.38 -85.66
C ILE A 66 63.28 52.58 -84.76
N CYS A 67 64.12 53.49 -85.22
CA CYS A 67 64.46 54.69 -84.46
C CYS A 67 63.29 55.69 -84.45
N GLY A 68 62.72 55.96 -83.28
CA GLY A 68 61.59 56.87 -83.09
C GLY A 68 61.98 58.35 -83.06
N VAL A 69 60.98 59.24 -83.18
CA VAL A 69 61.16 60.71 -83.19
C VAL A 69 61.81 61.26 -81.91
N ASN A 70 61.75 60.50 -80.82
CA ASN A 70 62.30 60.80 -79.51
C ASN A 70 63.71 60.23 -79.27
N GLY A 71 64.35 59.62 -80.29
CA GLY A 71 65.71 59.09 -80.17
C GLY A 71 65.77 57.75 -79.44
N VAL A 72 64.62 57.08 -79.28
CA VAL A 72 64.49 55.76 -78.66
C VAL A 72 64.15 54.72 -79.72
N TRP A 73 64.72 53.52 -79.59
CA TRP A 73 64.40 52.38 -80.43
C TRP A 73 63.02 51.81 -80.08
N HIS A 74 62.16 51.65 -81.08
CA HIS A 74 60.85 51.02 -80.97
C HIS A 74 60.84 49.66 -81.66
N GLY A 75 60.21 48.68 -81.03
CA GLY A 75 60.15 47.29 -81.49
C GLY A 75 60.22 46.31 -80.31
N SER A 76 60.19 45.01 -80.59
CA SER A 76 60.35 43.99 -79.55
C SER A 76 61.83 43.67 -79.33
N SER A 77 62.23 43.52 -78.07
CA SER A 77 63.56 43.02 -77.68
C SER A 77 63.71 41.52 -77.90
N ASP A 78 62.59 40.79 -77.98
CA ASP A 78 62.54 39.32 -78.06
C ASP A 78 62.50 38.86 -79.52
N ILE A 79 63.36 39.46 -80.36
CA ILE A 79 63.48 39.17 -81.79
C ILE A 79 63.85 37.70 -82.01
N CYS A 80 64.63 37.13 -81.08
CA CYS A 80 65.12 35.78 -81.12
C CYS A 80 64.84 35.08 -79.80
N ILE A 81 64.17 33.92 -79.87
CA ILE A 81 63.88 33.05 -78.73
C ILE A 81 64.80 31.83 -78.77
N PRO A 82 65.18 31.25 -77.63
CA PRO A 82 66.07 30.10 -77.62
C PRO A 82 65.38 28.90 -78.28
N LYS A 83 66.10 28.17 -79.12
CA LYS A 83 65.60 26.95 -79.76
C LYS A 83 65.27 25.90 -78.72
N ALA A 84 64.23 25.10 -78.98
CA ALA A 84 63.88 23.97 -78.14
C ALA A 84 64.90 22.83 -78.30
N CYS A 85 65.34 22.27 -77.16
CA CYS A 85 66.14 21.05 -77.08
C CYS A 85 65.23 19.82 -77.06
N SER A 86 65.72 18.68 -77.55
CA SER A 86 65.01 17.41 -77.39
C SER A 86 64.94 17.01 -75.92
N TYR A 87 63.86 16.36 -75.51
CA TYR A 87 63.77 15.75 -74.18
C TYR A 87 64.89 14.70 -74.01
N PRO A 88 65.73 14.79 -72.96
CA PRO A 88 66.88 13.90 -72.78
C PRO A 88 66.50 12.45 -72.45
N GLY A 89 65.25 12.21 -72.03
CA GLY A 89 64.82 10.92 -71.49
C GLY A 89 65.05 10.80 -69.99
N GLU A 90 64.55 9.72 -69.41
CA GLU A 90 64.74 9.38 -68.00
C GLU A 90 65.49 8.05 -67.86
N PRO A 91 66.43 7.95 -66.91
CA PRO A 91 67.14 6.71 -66.67
C PRO A 91 66.21 5.67 -66.01
N ALA A 92 66.37 4.40 -66.38
CA ALA A 92 65.67 3.30 -65.70
C ALA A 92 66.02 3.30 -64.21
N ASN A 93 65.01 3.21 -63.33
CA ASN A 93 65.16 3.34 -61.87
C ASN A 93 65.75 4.69 -61.41
N GLY A 94 65.52 5.74 -62.18
CA GLY A 94 65.76 7.12 -61.76
C GLY A 94 64.76 8.07 -62.38
N ARG A 95 64.99 9.37 -62.19
CA ARG A 95 64.11 10.44 -62.66
C ARG A 95 64.91 11.69 -63.00
N LEU A 96 64.36 12.48 -63.91
CA LEU A 96 64.79 13.84 -64.20
C LEU A 96 64.20 14.78 -63.13
N VAL A 97 65.04 15.52 -62.41
CA VAL A 97 64.62 16.37 -61.28
C VAL A 97 63.97 17.67 -61.77
N LEU A 98 64.28 18.12 -62.98
CA LEU A 98 63.82 19.39 -63.53
C LEU A 98 62.76 19.18 -64.63
N LEU A 99 61.51 19.58 -64.37
CA LEU A 99 60.40 19.56 -65.32
C LEU A 99 60.17 20.96 -65.88
N GLY A 100 60.28 21.13 -67.20
CA GLY A 100 60.09 22.42 -67.85
C GLY A 100 60.36 22.38 -69.35
N THR A 101 60.36 23.55 -69.98
CA THR A 101 60.72 23.72 -71.39
C THR A 101 62.24 23.65 -71.55
N PHE A 102 62.73 22.66 -72.30
CA PHE A 102 64.15 22.50 -72.58
C PHE A 102 64.55 23.43 -73.72
N THR A 103 65.32 24.47 -73.42
CA THR A 103 65.79 25.43 -74.42
C THR A 103 67.32 25.51 -74.42
N PHE A 104 67.90 26.17 -75.42
CA PHE A 104 69.34 26.42 -75.44
C PHE A 104 69.84 27.03 -74.11
N GLY A 105 70.89 26.43 -73.53
CA GLY A 105 71.44 26.82 -72.23
C GLY A 105 70.78 26.20 -71.00
N SER A 106 69.70 25.42 -71.15
CA SER A 106 69.08 24.70 -70.03
C SER A 106 70.01 23.63 -69.45
N ARG A 107 70.10 23.56 -68.11
CA ARG A 107 70.77 22.50 -67.35
C ARG A 107 69.74 21.66 -66.63
N VAL A 108 69.89 20.34 -66.71
CA VAL A 108 68.97 19.39 -66.07
C VAL A 108 69.74 18.38 -65.26
N ASN A 109 69.17 18.00 -64.12
CA ASN A 109 69.81 17.11 -63.14
C ASN A 109 69.01 15.81 -63.01
N PHE A 110 69.70 14.70 -62.79
CA PHE A 110 69.13 13.38 -62.62
C PHE A 110 69.32 12.87 -61.19
N SER A 111 68.35 12.11 -60.71
CA SER A 111 68.42 11.41 -59.42
C SER A 111 67.96 9.98 -59.58
N CYS A 112 68.61 9.03 -58.91
CA CYS A 112 68.15 7.64 -58.89
C CYS A 112 67.07 7.42 -57.84
N ASN A 113 66.24 6.39 -58.06
CA ASN A 113 65.25 5.94 -57.08
C ASN A 113 65.96 5.26 -55.90
N THR A 114 65.30 5.20 -54.75
CA THR A 114 65.83 4.53 -53.55
C THR A 114 66.27 3.11 -53.87
N GLY A 115 67.46 2.72 -53.39
CA GLY A 115 68.08 1.43 -53.68
C GLY A 115 68.94 1.40 -54.94
N TYR A 116 69.05 2.51 -55.67
CA TYR A 116 69.89 2.65 -56.85
C TYR A 116 70.87 3.81 -56.72
N ARG A 117 72.13 3.57 -57.09
CA ARG A 117 73.19 4.58 -57.14
C ARG A 117 73.36 5.14 -58.55
N LEU A 118 73.67 6.43 -58.64
CA LEU A 118 73.90 7.12 -59.91
C LEU A 118 75.32 6.88 -60.43
N ILE A 119 75.41 6.33 -61.64
CA ILE A 119 76.66 6.11 -62.37
C ILE A 119 76.69 7.02 -63.60
N GLY A 120 77.62 7.98 -63.60
CA GLY A 120 77.78 8.98 -64.66
C GLY A 120 77.69 10.41 -64.11
N HIS A 121 77.39 11.37 -64.98
CA HIS A 121 77.21 12.76 -64.59
C HIS A 121 75.76 13.03 -64.19
N SER A 122 75.55 13.64 -63.03
CA SER A 122 74.21 13.98 -62.55
C SER A 122 73.59 15.15 -63.33
N GLU A 123 74.39 16.07 -63.88
CA GLU A 123 73.93 17.23 -64.64
C GLU A 123 74.38 17.19 -66.12
N ILE A 124 73.47 17.53 -67.03
CA ILE A 124 73.73 17.73 -68.47
C ILE A 124 73.18 19.08 -68.93
N GLU A 125 73.76 19.63 -70.00
CA GLU A 125 73.46 20.98 -70.51
C GLU A 125 73.12 20.94 -72.01
N CYS A 126 72.09 21.69 -72.41
CA CYS A 126 71.71 21.82 -73.82
C CYS A 126 72.60 22.83 -74.54
N VAL A 127 73.42 22.33 -75.46
CA VAL A 127 74.45 23.09 -76.17
C VAL A 127 74.27 22.99 -77.69
N VAL A 128 74.91 23.89 -78.43
CA VAL A 128 75.00 23.79 -79.89
C VAL A 128 76.23 22.98 -80.24
N ARG A 129 76.06 21.84 -80.92
CA ARG A 129 77.16 21.01 -81.45
C ARG A 129 76.91 20.77 -82.95
N ASN A 130 77.87 21.13 -83.79
CA ASN A 130 77.78 21.00 -85.26
C ASN A 130 76.52 21.65 -85.88
N GLY A 131 76.09 22.80 -85.35
CA GLY A 131 74.92 23.53 -85.85
C GLY A 131 73.56 22.99 -85.39
N ILE A 132 73.54 21.90 -84.62
CA ILE A 132 72.33 21.26 -84.08
C ILE A 132 72.29 21.45 -82.55
N LEU A 133 71.09 21.61 -81.98
CA LEU A 133 70.89 21.63 -80.53
C LEU A 133 70.91 20.21 -79.98
N THR A 134 71.81 19.92 -79.05
CA THR A 134 71.93 18.59 -78.42
C THR A 134 72.45 18.71 -76.98
N TRP A 135 72.25 17.66 -76.19
CA TRP A 135 72.85 17.56 -74.85
C TRP A 135 74.36 17.33 -74.94
N ASN A 136 75.10 17.95 -74.02
CA ASN A 136 76.56 17.88 -73.99
C ASN A 136 77.12 16.50 -73.60
N ARG A 137 76.30 15.67 -72.94
CA ARG A 137 76.62 14.35 -72.37
C ARG A 137 75.41 13.43 -72.47
N ASP A 138 75.67 12.13 -72.33
CA ASP A 138 74.63 11.11 -72.25
C ASP A 138 73.96 11.10 -70.86
N ILE A 139 72.72 10.58 -70.79
CA ILE A 139 72.00 10.43 -69.52
C ILE A 139 72.70 9.41 -68.60
N PRO A 140 72.72 9.63 -67.26
CA PRO A 140 73.37 8.71 -66.33
C PRO A 140 72.60 7.39 -66.20
N THR A 141 73.25 6.38 -65.63
CA THR A 141 72.63 5.06 -65.36
C THR A 141 72.42 4.87 -63.87
N CYS A 142 71.24 4.37 -63.47
CA CYS A 142 70.94 4.02 -62.09
C CYS A 142 71.12 2.52 -61.89
N GLN A 143 72.16 2.12 -61.17
CA GLN A 143 72.45 0.71 -60.88
C GLN A 143 72.00 0.39 -59.45
N ALA A 144 71.45 -0.82 -59.24
CA ALA A 144 71.07 -1.25 -57.90
C ALA A 144 72.31 -1.23 -56.97
N ILE A 145 72.13 -0.74 -55.75
CA ILE A 145 73.21 -0.65 -54.77
C ILE A 145 73.65 -2.07 -54.39
N PRO A 146 74.92 -2.45 -54.62
CA PRO A 146 75.39 -3.79 -54.29
C PRO A 146 75.63 -3.94 -52.78
N CYS A 147 75.26 -5.09 -52.25
CA CYS A 147 75.62 -5.55 -50.91
C CYS A 147 76.72 -6.60 -50.97
N ALA A 148 77.60 -6.60 -49.97
CA ALA A 148 78.48 -7.74 -49.74
C ALA A 148 77.65 -9.00 -49.44
N PRO A 149 78.15 -10.21 -49.80
CA PRO A 149 77.52 -11.46 -49.42
C PRO A 149 77.21 -11.50 -47.91
N PRO A 150 76.06 -12.06 -47.49
CA PRO A 150 75.73 -12.19 -46.08
C PRO A 150 76.80 -13.00 -45.33
N PRO A 151 77.11 -12.66 -44.07
CA PRO A 151 78.09 -13.42 -43.29
C PRO A 151 77.68 -14.90 -43.11
N GLU A 152 78.61 -15.83 -43.31
CA GLU A 152 78.41 -17.23 -42.95
C GLU A 152 78.51 -17.41 -41.42
N ILE A 153 77.72 -18.33 -40.86
CA ILE A 153 77.67 -18.57 -39.41
C ILE A 153 78.01 -20.03 -39.09
N GLU A 154 78.74 -20.25 -38.00
CA GLU A 154 79.06 -21.60 -37.55
C GLU A 154 77.78 -22.38 -37.18
N ASN A 155 77.71 -23.66 -37.56
CA ASN A 155 76.58 -24.55 -37.29
C ASN A 155 75.22 -24.04 -37.84
N GLY A 156 75.23 -23.18 -38.86
CA GLY A 156 74.04 -22.75 -39.57
C GLY A 156 74.28 -22.46 -41.05
N GLN A 157 73.21 -22.13 -41.75
CA GLN A 157 73.19 -21.77 -43.17
C GLN A 157 72.13 -20.69 -43.40
N HIS A 158 72.17 -19.98 -44.54
CA HIS A 158 71.14 -19.00 -44.92
C HIS A 158 70.46 -19.33 -46.25
N SER A 159 69.30 -18.74 -46.52
CA SER A 159 68.51 -18.97 -47.73
C SER A 159 69.15 -18.43 -49.02
N GLY A 160 70.22 -17.65 -48.92
CA GLY A 160 70.87 -16.95 -50.03
C GLY A 160 72.12 -17.64 -50.60
N MET A 161 72.45 -18.87 -50.19
CA MET A 161 73.71 -19.53 -50.56
C MET A 161 73.91 -19.69 -52.08
N ASP A 162 72.81 -19.81 -52.84
CA ASP A 162 72.84 -20.00 -54.29
C ASP A 162 72.87 -18.66 -55.08
N LYS A 163 72.84 -17.52 -54.38
CA LYS A 163 72.80 -16.18 -55.00
C LYS A 163 74.19 -15.55 -55.01
N GLU A 164 74.72 -15.28 -56.20
CA GLU A 164 76.08 -14.71 -56.36
C GLU A 164 76.15 -13.19 -56.06
N HIS A 165 75.07 -12.44 -56.36
CA HIS A 165 75.05 -10.99 -56.25
C HIS A 165 73.86 -10.51 -55.43
N PHE A 166 74.12 -9.77 -54.34
CA PHE A 166 73.10 -9.19 -53.48
C PHE A 166 72.95 -7.70 -53.75
N VAL A 167 71.72 -7.22 -53.79
CA VAL A 167 71.38 -5.81 -54.02
C VAL A 167 70.43 -5.29 -52.94
N TYR A 168 70.29 -3.97 -52.87
CA TYR A 168 69.37 -3.31 -51.95
C TYR A 168 67.98 -3.95 -51.92
N GLY A 169 67.47 -4.20 -50.72
CA GLY A 169 66.18 -4.84 -50.47
C GLY A 169 66.23 -6.37 -50.43
N ASP A 170 67.32 -7.01 -50.86
CA ASP A 170 67.48 -8.47 -50.69
C ASP A 170 67.49 -8.85 -49.21
N SER A 171 66.83 -9.96 -48.87
CA SER A 171 66.83 -10.50 -47.52
C SER A 171 67.28 -11.95 -47.51
N VAL A 172 67.97 -12.34 -46.44
CA VAL A 172 68.35 -13.72 -46.19
C VAL A 172 67.88 -14.14 -44.81
N THR A 173 67.43 -15.38 -44.71
CA THR A 173 66.98 -15.99 -43.46
C THR A 173 67.95 -17.09 -43.08
N TYR A 174 68.45 -17.04 -41.85
CA TYR A 174 69.38 -18.01 -41.28
C TYR A 174 68.63 -19.14 -40.58
N GLN A 175 69.19 -20.34 -40.64
CA GLN A 175 68.71 -21.53 -39.96
C GLN A 175 69.88 -22.34 -39.41
N CYS A 176 69.73 -22.89 -38.20
CA CYS A 176 70.77 -23.75 -37.62
C CYS A 176 70.73 -25.15 -38.22
N HIS A 177 71.89 -25.77 -38.33
CA HIS A 177 72.01 -27.16 -38.74
C HIS A 177 71.31 -28.08 -37.75
N SER A 178 70.64 -29.10 -38.29
CA SER A 178 69.98 -30.11 -37.47
C SER A 178 71.01 -30.90 -36.64
N PRO A 179 70.68 -31.28 -35.39
CA PRO A 179 71.60 -32.01 -34.53
C PRO A 179 71.91 -33.40 -35.09
N ARG A 180 73.16 -33.85 -34.90
CA ARG A 180 73.54 -35.25 -35.10
C ARG A 180 72.99 -36.10 -33.95
N ARG A 181 72.77 -37.41 -34.18
CA ARG A 181 72.23 -38.32 -33.15
C ARG A 181 73.02 -38.22 -31.84
N GLY A 182 72.33 -37.88 -30.74
CA GLY A 182 72.91 -37.77 -29.40
C GLY A 182 73.47 -36.39 -29.02
N GLN A 183 73.44 -35.41 -29.91
CA GLN A 183 73.91 -34.05 -29.63
C GLN A 183 72.74 -33.09 -29.36
N ARG A 184 72.95 -32.09 -28.50
CA ARG A 184 71.95 -31.05 -28.20
C ARG A 184 71.69 -30.18 -29.44
N SER A 185 70.44 -29.79 -29.65
CA SER A 185 70.04 -28.91 -30.75
C SER A 185 70.65 -27.52 -30.59
N PHE A 186 71.12 -26.94 -31.69
CA PHE A 186 71.49 -25.53 -31.75
C PHE A 186 70.24 -24.68 -31.75
N SER A 187 70.28 -23.58 -31.00
CA SER A 187 69.27 -22.54 -31.02
C SER A 187 69.82 -21.32 -31.76
N LEU A 188 68.97 -20.70 -32.56
CA LEU A 188 69.31 -19.49 -33.29
C LEU A 188 69.13 -18.27 -32.38
N VAL A 189 70.24 -17.63 -32.00
CA VAL A 189 70.30 -16.47 -31.11
C VAL A 189 70.51 -15.20 -31.93
N GLY A 190 69.49 -14.35 -32.02
CA GLY A 190 69.51 -13.11 -32.80
C GLY A 190 68.34 -13.02 -33.77
N GLU A 191 68.33 -11.99 -34.62
CA GLU A 191 67.29 -11.83 -35.65
C GLU A 191 67.52 -12.84 -36.77
N ALA A 192 66.50 -13.66 -37.06
CA ALA A 192 66.63 -14.76 -38.02
C ALA A 192 66.78 -14.29 -39.46
N SER A 193 66.34 -13.07 -39.78
CA SER A 193 66.47 -12.51 -41.12
C SER A 193 67.14 -11.15 -41.08
N ILE A 194 68.06 -10.93 -42.01
CA ILE A 194 68.68 -9.63 -42.24
C ILE A 194 68.42 -9.23 -43.69
N PHE A 195 68.35 -7.93 -43.95
CA PHE A 195 68.13 -7.41 -45.30
C PHE A 195 69.17 -6.34 -45.67
N CYS A 196 69.49 -6.27 -46.96
CA CYS A 196 70.40 -5.29 -47.52
C CYS A 196 69.75 -3.91 -47.51
N THR A 197 70.34 -2.99 -46.76
CA THR A 197 69.96 -1.58 -46.70
C THR A 197 71.16 -0.70 -47.10
N THR A 198 71.06 0.61 -46.96
CA THR A 198 72.17 1.54 -47.21
C THR A 198 72.13 2.67 -46.19
N ARG A 199 73.30 3.25 -45.88
CA ARG A 199 73.42 4.42 -45.00
C ARG A 199 73.81 5.69 -45.75
N ASP A 200 74.42 5.53 -46.92
CA ASP A 200 75.03 6.60 -47.73
C ASP A 200 74.43 6.67 -49.14
N ASP A 201 73.40 5.87 -49.44
CA ASP A 201 72.78 5.70 -50.77
C ASP A 201 73.77 5.30 -51.89
N LEU A 202 74.95 4.79 -51.50
CA LEU A 202 76.03 4.42 -52.42
C LEU A 202 76.50 2.97 -52.22
N ASN A 203 76.56 2.51 -50.97
CA ASN A 203 77.01 1.17 -50.59
C ASN A 203 75.96 0.44 -49.76
N GLY A 204 75.80 -0.87 -50.02
CA GLY A 204 74.89 -1.72 -49.29
C GLY A 204 75.49 -2.22 -47.97
N VAL A 205 74.69 -2.21 -46.91
CA VAL A 205 75.02 -2.73 -45.57
C VAL A 205 73.83 -3.56 -45.06
N TRP A 206 74.10 -4.69 -44.40
CA TRP A 206 73.04 -5.51 -43.80
C TRP A 206 72.38 -4.81 -42.60
N SER A 207 71.07 -5.00 -42.43
CA SER A 207 70.22 -4.36 -41.42
C SER A 207 70.67 -4.60 -39.98
N GLY A 208 71.36 -5.71 -39.72
CA GLY A 208 71.85 -6.10 -38.40
C GLY A 208 72.99 -7.12 -38.47
N PRO A 209 73.54 -7.51 -37.31
CA PRO A 209 74.52 -8.60 -37.23
C PRO A 209 73.88 -9.95 -37.58
N ALA A 210 74.68 -10.88 -38.11
CA ALA A 210 74.20 -12.24 -38.36
C ALA A 210 73.91 -12.96 -37.02
N PRO A 211 72.84 -13.78 -36.95
CA PRO A 211 72.49 -14.53 -35.75
C PRO A 211 73.48 -15.66 -35.48
N GLU A 212 73.57 -16.12 -34.23
CA GLU A 212 74.50 -17.17 -33.83
C GLU A 212 73.76 -18.49 -33.52
N CYS A 213 74.27 -19.61 -34.02
CA CYS A 213 73.76 -20.93 -33.66
C CYS A 213 74.52 -21.51 -32.46
N LYS A 214 73.96 -21.35 -31.26
CA LYS A 214 74.57 -21.79 -29.99
C LYS A 214 73.68 -22.77 -29.24
N VAL A 215 74.27 -23.64 -28.42
CA VAL A 215 73.51 -24.50 -27.51
C VAL A 215 73.14 -23.68 -26.27
N VAL A 216 71.90 -23.21 -26.23
CA VAL A 216 71.32 -22.51 -25.09
C VAL A 216 70.36 -23.47 -24.39
N THR A 217 70.60 -23.69 -23.10
CA THR A 217 69.75 -24.55 -22.27
C THR A 217 69.48 -23.87 -20.94
N CYS A 218 68.21 -23.68 -20.58
CA CYS A 218 67.81 -23.28 -19.25
C CYS A 218 67.26 -24.48 -18.48
N LYS A 219 67.76 -24.69 -17.26
CA LYS A 219 67.18 -25.67 -16.35
C LYS A 219 65.78 -25.25 -15.93
N GLN A 220 64.97 -26.23 -15.56
CA GLN A 220 63.65 -25.97 -15.02
C GLN A 220 63.72 -25.04 -13.79
N PRO A 221 63.02 -23.89 -13.84
CA PRO A 221 63.02 -22.93 -12.75
C PRO A 221 62.16 -23.40 -11.57
N ARG A 222 62.61 -23.07 -10.37
CA ARG A 222 61.90 -23.33 -9.11
C ARG A 222 61.59 -21.99 -8.43
N VAL A 223 60.32 -21.74 -8.17
CA VAL A 223 59.84 -20.55 -7.45
C VAL A 223 59.27 -21.03 -6.11
N GLU A 224 59.77 -20.50 -5.00
CA GLU A 224 59.23 -20.82 -3.67
C GLU A 224 57.82 -20.29 -3.52
N ASN A 225 56.91 -21.10 -2.95
CA ASN A 225 55.48 -20.79 -2.85
C ASN A 225 54.83 -20.46 -4.21
N GLY A 226 55.33 -21.07 -5.29
CA GLY A 226 54.82 -20.88 -6.64
C GLY A 226 54.77 -22.18 -7.45
N LYS A 227 53.87 -22.20 -8.43
CA LYS A 227 53.61 -23.32 -9.34
C LYS A 227 54.02 -22.94 -10.75
N LEU A 228 54.72 -23.85 -11.41
CA LEU A 228 55.00 -23.76 -12.84
C LEU A 228 53.76 -24.26 -13.61
N LEU A 229 53.09 -23.36 -14.35
CA LEU A 229 51.94 -23.71 -15.18
C LEU A 229 52.34 -24.35 -16.52
N SER A 230 53.52 -23.98 -17.03
CA SER A 230 54.05 -24.58 -18.26
C SER A 230 54.40 -26.06 -18.08
N ARG A 231 54.32 -26.83 -19.17
CA ARG A 231 54.63 -28.27 -19.18
C ARG A 231 56.04 -28.52 -18.65
N TYR A 232 56.17 -29.50 -17.77
CA TYR A 232 57.45 -29.98 -17.26
C TYR A 232 58.38 -30.40 -18.41
N ARG A 233 59.58 -29.81 -18.45
CA ARG A 233 60.72 -30.25 -19.26
C ARG A 233 61.98 -30.15 -18.39
N PRO A 234 62.91 -31.13 -18.49
CA PRO A 234 64.17 -31.06 -17.74
C PRO A 234 65.05 -29.88 -18.21
N ASP A 235 65.05 -29.60 -19.51
CA ASP A 235 65.77 -28.50 -20.14
C ASP A 235 64.82 -27.72 -21.09
N TYR A 236 64.98 -26.40 -21.11
CA TYR A 236 64.29 -25.46 -22.01
C TYR A 236 65.27 -24.84 -23.01
N ALA A 237 64.84 -24.65 -24.25
CA ALA A 237 65.64 -24.07 -25.33
C ALA A 237 65.52 -22.54 -25.36
N PHE A 238 66.37 -21.87 -26.14
CA PHE A 238 66.28 -20.42 -26.35
C PHE A 238 64.91 -20.03 -26.90
N GLY A 239 64.30 -18.99 -26.32
CA GLY A 239 62.98 -18.52 -26.70
C GLY A 239 61.82 -19.29 -26.05
N ASP A 240 62.08 -20.40 -25.35
CA ASP A 240 61.04 -21.07 -24.57
C ASP A 240 60.60 -20.17 -23.41
N THR A 241 59.28 -19.96 -23.31
CA THR A 241 58.66 -19.17 -22.23
C THR A 241 57.97 -20.09 -21.22
N VAL A 242 58.25 -19.85 -19.95
CA VAL A 242 57.60 -20.50 -18.82
C VAL A 242 56.70 -19.52 -18.08
N VAL A 243 55.55 -20.01 -17.64
CA VAL A 243 54.55 -19.23 -16.91
C VAL A 243 54.41 -19.77 -15.50
N PHE A 244 54.30 -18.87 -14.54
CA PHE A 244 54.19 -19.16 -13.13
C PHE A 244 52.89 -18.62 -12.56
N ASP A 245 52.44 -19.26 -11.49
CA ASP A 245 51.41 -18.79 -10.61
C ASP A 245 51.88 -18.95 -9.17
N CYS A 246 51.31 -18.20 -8.22
CA CYS A 246 51.68 -18.34 -6.83
C CYS A 246 50.75 -19.32 -6.11
N ASP A 247 51.27 -19.98 -5.07
CA ASP A 247 50.47 -20.79 -4.18
C ASP A 247 49.44 -19.92 -3.46
N PHE A 248 48.37 -20.56 -2.99
CA PHE A 248 47.28 -19.89 -2.31
C PHE A 248 47.79 -19.04 -1.12
N ARG A 249 47.39 -17.75 -1.07
CA ARG A 249 47.80 -16.69 -0.11
C ARG A 249 49.11 -15.96 -0.43
N TYR A 250 49.72 -16.26 -1.57
CA TYR A 250 50.86 -15.54 -2.09
C TYR A 250 50.47 -14.78 -3.36
N SER A 251 50.99 -13.58 -3.52
CA SER A 251 50.86 -12.77 -4.73
C SER A 251 52.17 -12.78 -5.52
N LEU A 252 52.02 -12.70 -6.84
CA LEU A 252 53.15 -12.69 -7.75
C LEU A 252 53.80 -11.31 -7.78
N SER A 253 55.07 -11.25 -7.37
CA SER A 253 55.92 -10.07 -7.46
C SER A 253 56.92 -10.25 -8.60
N GLY A 254 56.80 -9.42 -9.64
CA GLY A 254 57.58 -9.53 -10.88
C GLY A 254 56.73 -9.92 -12.09
N SER A 255 57.36 -10.56 -13.08
CA SER A 255 56.66 -11.01 -14.29
C SER A 255 56.15 -12.44 -14.13
N GLY A 256 54.87 -12.67 -14.43
CA GLY A 256 54.27 -14.01 -14.41
C GLY A 256 54.78 -14.96 -15.50
N ALA A 257 55.56 -14.44 -16.45
CA ALA A 257 56.19 -15.22 -17.50
C ALA A 257 57.66 -14.82 -17.68
N SER A 258 58.51 -15.81 -17.93
CA SER A 258 59.93 -15.61 -18.19
C SER A 258 60.40 -16.45 -19.38
N THR A 259 61.30 -15.90 -20.19
CA THR A 259 61.80 -16.54 -21.42
C THR A 259 63.28 -16.87 -21.30
N CYS A 260 63.68 -18.06 -21.75
CA CYS A 260 65.08 -18.47 -21.77
C CYS A 260 65.84 -17.66 -22.84
N ARG A 261 66.70 -16.74 -22.41
CA ARG A 261 67.50 -15.88 -23.30
C ARG A 261 68.98 -16.26 -23.35
N GLY A 262 69.47 -16.96 -22.33
CA GLY A 262 70.83 -17.48 -22.28
C GLY A 262 70.89 -18.73 -21.42
N SER A 263 72.03 -19.41 -21.36
CA SER A 263 72.17 -20.63 -20.56
C SER A 263 71.94 -20.34 -19.08
N ASP A 264 70.88 -20.93 -18.51
CA ASP A 264 70.35 -20.63 -17.17
C ASP A 264 70.00 -19.15 -16.91
N LEU A 265 69.74 -18.38 -17.97
CA LEU A 265 69.35 -16.97 -17.91
C LEU A 265 67.90 -16.78 -18.37
N TRP A 266 67.05 -16.52 -17.40
CA TRP A 266 65.62 -16.29 -17.53
C TRP A 266 65.33 -14.78 -17.55
N GLU A 267 64.69 -14.28 -18.61
CA GLU A 267 64.38 -12.86 -18.78
C GLU A 267 62.90 -12.62 -19.11
N PRO A 268 62.20 -11.75 -18.36
CA PRO A 268 62.64 -11.11 -17.10
C PRO A 268 62.96 -12.14 -16.00
N PRO A 269 63.71 -11.79 -14.94
CA PRO A 269 64.07 -12.71 -13.88
C PRO A 269 62.82 -13.38 -13.25
N LEU A 270 63.00 -14.59 -12.73
CA LEU A 270 61.92 -15.40 -12.18
C LEU A 270 61.16 -14.64 -11.09
N PRO A 271 59.82 -14.76 -11.04
CA PRO A 271 59.01 -14.03 -10.08
C PRO A 271 59.23 -14.54 -8.64
N LEU A 272 58.97 -13.66 -7.67
CA LEU A 272 58.93 -14.00 -6.25
C LEU A 272 57.47 -14.04 -5.78
N CYS A 273 57.06 -15.13 -5.13
CA CYS A 273 55.76 -15.20 -4.50
C CYS A 273 55.85 -14.64 -3.07
N GLN A 274 55.24 -13.48 -2.86
CA GLN A 274 55.23 -12.81 -1.56
C GLN A 274 53.91 -13.10 -0.86
N ARG A 275 53.95 -13.36 0.45
CA ARG A 275 52.72 -13.52 1.23
C ARG A 275 51.90 -12.24 1.10
N SER A 276 50.61 -12.37 0.82
CA SER A 276 49.71 -11.24 0.58
C SER A 276 48.42 -11.32 1.39
N SER A 277 48.26 -12.37 2.19
CA SER A 277 47.06 -12.64 2.99
C SER A 277 47.44 -13.24 4.34
N CYS A 278 46.67 -12.90 5.38
CA CYS A 278 46.65 -13.65 6.64
C CYS A 278 46.22 -15.11 6.41
N ASP A 279 46.61 -15.98 7.35
CA ASP A 279 46.06 -17.34 7.47
C ASP A 279 44.56 -17.30 7.81
N ASP A 280 43.87 -18.43 7.76
CA ASP A 280 42.47 -18.47 8.19
C ASP A 280 42.35 -18.04 9.66
N PRO A 281 41.39 -17.18 10.01
CA PRO A 281 41.23 -16.67 11.38
C PRO A 281 40.93 -17.82 12.36
N PRO A 282 41.57 -17.85 13.55
CA PRO A 282 41.44 -18.94 14.53
C PRO A 282 39.99 -19.25 14.91
N ASP A 283 39.69 -20.48 15.31
CA ASP A 283 38.33 -20.80 15.78
C ASP A 283 38.15 -20.38 17.25
N VAL A 284 37.04 -19.71 17.54
CA VAL A 284 36.67 -19.26 18.88
C VAL A 284 35.49 -20.10 19.37
N GLY A 285 35.62 -20.71 20.54
CA GLY A 285 34.59 -21.61 21.11
C GLY A 285 33.24 -20.90 21.28
N ASN A 286 32.16 -21.59 20.92
CA ASN A 286 30.78 -21.08 20.93
C ASN A 286 30.56 -19.80 20.10
N ALA A 287 31.42 -19.53 19.11
CA ALA A 287 31.27 -18.42 18.18
C ALA A 287 31.38 -18.92 16.72
N VAL A 288 30.79 -18.16 15.80
CA VAL A 288 30.88 -18.39 14.35
C VAL A 288 31.49 -17.16 13.67
N LYS A 289 32.22 -17.40 12.57
CA LYS A 289 32.80 -16.33 11.75
C LYS A 289 31.72 -15.82 10.79
N ALA A 290 31.23 -14.60 11.02
CA ALA A 290 30.14 -14.03 10.25
C ALA A 290 30.60 -13.65 8.83
N ARG A 291 29.91 -14.20 7.81
CA ARG A 291 30.00 -13.83 6.37
C ARG A 291 31.43 -13.71 5.81
N LEU A 292 32.13 -14.83 5.73
CA LEU A 292 33.39 -14.92 4.98
C LEU A 292 33.10 -14.89 3.46
N ALA A 293 33.13 -13.69 2.87
CA ALA A 293 33.10 -13.52 1.42
C ALA A 293 34.53 -13.71 0.87
N GLY A 294 34.87 -14.95 0.54
CA GLY A 294 36.19 -15.32 0.03
C GLY A 294 37.13 -15.85 1.13
N ASN A 295 38.32 -16.26 0.70
CA ASN A 295 39.33 -16.95 1.51
C ASN A 295 40.68 -16.20 1.54
N LEU A 296 40.71 -14.96 1.03
CA LEU A 296 41.88 -14.08 1.06
C LEU A 296 41.61 -12.91 2.00
N PHE A 297 42.49 -12.73 2.98
CA PHE A 297 42.41 -11.72 4.03
C PHE A 297 43.62 -10.77 3.91
N PRO A 298 43.55 -9.73 3.07
CA PRO A 298 44.61 -8.73 2.99
C PRO A 298 44.79 -8.00 4.32
N VAL A 299 45.87 -7.24 4.46
CA VAL A 299 46.06 -6.34 5.60
C VAL A 299 44.84 -5.42 5.73
N ASP A 300 44.42 -5.17 6.97
CA ASP A 300 43.21 -4.44 7.36
C ASP A 300 41.89 -5.17 7.08
N ALA A 301 41.92 -6.42 6.58
CA ALA A 301 40.72 -7.26 6.53
C ALA A 301 40.17 -7.49 7.94
N VAL A 302 38.88 -7.25 8.10
CA VAL A 302 38.16 -7.40 9.37
C VAL A 302 37.27 -8.63 9.30
N VAL A 303 37.42 -9.54 10.27
CA VAL A 303 36.54 -10.69 10.45
C VAL A 303 35.79 -10.54 11.76
N THR A 304 34.46 -10.65 11.71
CA THR A 304 33.59 -10.55 12.87
C THR A 304 33.23 -11.95 13.36
N TYR A 305 33.52 -12.23 14.62
CA TYR A 305 32.96 -13.35 15.35
C TYR A 305 31.62 -12.96 15.94
N GLU A 306 30.65 -13.85 15.78
CA GLU A 306 29.31 -13.74 16.34
C GLU A 306 29.10 -14.94 17.26
N CYS A 307 28.76 -14.71 18.52
CA CYS A 307 28.47 -15.80 19.45
C CYS A 307 27.27 -16.61 18.98
N GLN A 308 27.34 -17.92 19.17
CA GLN A 308 26.20 -18.80 18.96
C GLN A 308 25.06 -18.42 19.92
N GLN A 309 23.82 -18.71 19.50
CA GLN A 309 22.64 -18.37 20.28
C GLN A 309 22.74 -18.85 21.73
N GLY A 310 22.49 -17.95 22.70
CA GLY A 310 22.62 -18.24 24.13
C GLY A 310 24.03 -18.06 24.72
N HIS A 311 24.97 -17.49 23.95
CA HIS A 311 26.32 -17.19 24.42
C HIS A 311 26.68 -15.71 24.16
N GLN A 312 27.63 -15.19 24.94
CA GLN A 312 28.13 -13.81 24.83
C GLN A 312 29.62 -13.74 25.20
N PHE A 313 30.35 -12.76 24.66
CA PHE A 313 31.76 -12.52 25.02
C PHE A 313 31.88 -11.78 26.36
N SER A 314 30.99 -10.81 26.58
CA SER A 314 30.81 -10.08 27.82
C SER A 314 29.33 -9.69 27.93
N ALA A 315 28.88 -9.16 29.07
CA ALA A 315 27.47 -8.84 29.30
C ALA A 315 26.89 -7.92 28.18
N GLY A 316 25.99 -8.47 27.36
CA GLY A 316 25.37 -7.76 26.24
C GLY A 316 26.22 -7.64 24.97
N GLU A 317 27.42 -8.22 24.94
CA GLU A 317 28.34 -8.19 23.79
C GLU A 317 28.39 -9.55 23.10
N THR A 318 27.68 -9.69 21.97
CA THR A 318 27.58 -10.94 21.21
C THR A 318 28.50 -10.98 19.99
N THR A 319 29.20 -9.88 19.66
CA THR A 319 30.08 -9.79 18.50
C THR A 319 31.45 -9.19 18.85
N ARG A 320 32.52 -9.73 18.27
CA ARG A 320 33.89 -9.17 18.38
C ARG A 320 34.62 -9.25 17.05
N ASN A 321 35.54 -8.32 16.83
CA ASN A 321 36.22 -8.14 15.54
C ASN A 321 37.70 -8.51 15.69
N VAL A 322 38.26 -9.19 14.70
CA VAL A 322 39.71 -9.32 14.53
C VAL A 322 40.15 -8.71 13.22
N THR A 323 41.34 -8.13 13.20
CA THR A 323 41.90 -7.46 12.02
C THR A 323 43.21 -8.12 11.59
N CYS A 324 43.43 -8.25 10.29
CA CYS A 324 44.70 -8.73 9.75
C CYS A 324 45.74 -7.59 9.82
N LEU A 325 46.78 -7.76 10.64
CA LEU A 325 47.81 -6.74 10.89
C LEU A 325 48.94 -6.74 9.83
N PRO A 326 49.71 -5.64 9.74
CA PRO A 326 50.95 -5.62 8.96
C PRO A 326 51.90 -6.73 9.43
N GLY A 327 52.14 -7.72 8.57
CA GLY A 327 52.84 -8.97 8.93
C GLY A 327 52.03 -10.24 8.68
N PHE A 328 50.78 -10.11 8.22
CA PHE A 328 49.88 -11.24 7.90
C PHE A 328 49.57 -12.13 9.12
N VAL A 329 49.41 -11.48 10.28
CA VAL A 329 48.99 -12.10 11.54
C VAL A 329 47.72 -11.41 12.02
N TRP A 330 46.79 -12.17 12.59
CA TRP A 330 45.57 -11.61 13.17
C TRP A 330 45.86 -10.83 14.46
N SER A 331 45.06 -9.80 14.73
CA SER A 331 44.99 -9.15 16.03
C SER A 331 44.63 -10.15 17.14
N GLU A 332 44.72 -9.72 18.39
CA GLU A 332 44.41 -10.57 19.56
C GLU A 332 43.07 -11.31 19.40
N THR A 333 43.12 -12.63 19.56
CA THR A 333 41.96 -13.52 19.42
C THR A 333 41.01 -13.35 20.60
N PRO A 334 39.70 -13.14 20.37
CA PRO A 334 38.70 -13.08 21.43
C PRO A 334 38.71 -14.32 22.34
N PRO A 335 38.35 -14.18 23.63
CA PRO A 335 38.09 -15.33 24.48
C PRO A 335 36.87 -16.12 23.96
N PRO A 336 36.71 -17.41 24.30
CA PRO A 336 35.51 -18.18 23.97
C PRO A 336 34.23 -17.53 24.50
N CYS A 337 33.11 -17.65 23.79
CA CYS A 337 31.83 -17.12 24.29
C CYS A 337 31.35 -17.94 25.49
N GLU A 338 30.98 -17.24 26.56
CA GLU A 338 30.40 -17.80 27.77
C GLU A 338 28.88 -17.93 27.63
N ARG A 339 28.28 -18.83 28.40
CA ARG A 339 26.82 -19.03 28.41
C ARG A 339 26.12 -17.85 29.07
N ILE A 340 24.96 -17.47 28.52
CA ILE A 340 24.11 -16.44 29.11
C ILE A 340 23.36 -17.05 30.30
N LEU A 341 23.50 -16.40 31.46
CA LEU A 341 22.91 -16.84 32.72
C LEU A 341 21.72 -15.94 33.06
N CYS A 342 20.64 -16.53 33.54
CA CYS A 342 19.51 -15.81 34.11
C CYS A 342 19.58 -15.83 35.64
N PRO A 343 19.29 -14.70 36.31
CA PRO A 343 19.19 -14.66 37.77
C PRO A 343 18.01 -15.52 38.24
N ASP A 344 18.08 -16.01 39.48
CA ASP A 344 16.97 -16.72 40.10
C ASP A 344 15.70 -15.83 40.11
N PRO A 345 14.59 -16.26 39.49
CA PRO A 345 13.35 -15.48 39.44
C PRO A 345 12.69 -15.49 40.82
N HIS A 346 13.18 -14.62 41.70
CA HIS A 346 12.66 -14.44 43.05
C HIS A 346 11.16 -14.12 43.02
N LEU A 347 10.31 -15.08 43.42
CA LEU A 347 8.85 -15.01 43.32
C LEU A 347 8.19 -14.97 44.71
N PRO A 348 7.78 -13.79 45.22
CA PRO A 348 7.09 -13.67 46.50
C PRO A 348 5.71 -14.33 46.46
N ASN A 349 5.38 -15.14 47.48
CA ASN A 349 4.10 -15.88 47.57
C ASN A 349 3.83 -16.80 46.37
N GLY A 350 4.89 -17.30 45.74
CA GLY A 350 4.85 -18.32 44.70
C GLY A 350 5.96 -19.35 44.89
N LYS A 351 5.85 -20.45 44.15
CA LYS A 351 6.80 -21.56 44.18
C LYS A 351 6.95 -22.18 42.79
N PRO A 352 8.12 -22.75 42.47
CA PRO A 352 8.27 -23.67 41.36
C PRO A 352 7.28 -24.82 41.51
N LEU A 353 6.59 -25.17 40.44
CA LEU A 353 5.60 -26.25 40.42
C LEU A 353 6.25 -27.62 40.67
N HIS A 354 7.50 -27.74 40.22
CA HIS A 354 8.27 -28.96 40.25
C HIS A 354 9.65 -28.75 40.91
N PRO A 355 9.96 -29.44 42.02
CA PRO A 355 11.23 -29.26 42.74
C PRO A 355 12.49 -29.54 41.91
N TRP A 356 12.40 -30.41 40.89
CA TRP A 356 13.52 -30.79 40.03
C TRP A 356 13.86 -29.75 38.96
N GLN A 357 13.01 -28.73 38.76
CA GLN A 357 13.27 -27.64 37.80
C GLN A 357 14.12 -26.51 38.41
N VAL A 358 14.31 -26.52 39.74
CA VAL A 358 15.11 -25.53 40.45
C VAL A 358 16.59 -25.82 40.24
N LYS A 359 17.32 -24.83 39.73
CA LYS A 359 18.77 -24.90 39.53
C LYS A 359 19.44 -23.78 40.34
N GLU A 360 20.70 -24.00 40.75
CA GLU A 360 21.51 -22.95 41.38
C GLU A 360 21.83 -21.82 40.39
N VAL A 361 21.92 -22.14 39.09
CA VAL A 361 22.15 -21.19 38.00
C VAL A 361 21.29 -21.61 36.80
N TYR A 362 20.53 -20.67 36.23
CA TYR A 362 19.72 -20.89 35.03
C TYR A 362 20.47 -20.44 33.79
N GLU A 363 20.41 -21.24 32.73
CA GLU A 363 21.07 -20.96 31.46
C GLU A 363 20.05 -20.64 30.35
N TYR A 364 20.50 -19.95 29.30
CA TYR A 364 19.68 -19.68 28.12
C TYR A 364 18.90 -20.93 27.64
N GLY A 365 17.59 -20.76 27.47
CA GLY A 365 16.67 -21.82 27.02
C GLY A 365 16.10 -22.69 28.15
N ASP A 366 16.61 -22.58 29.38
CA ASP A 366 16.00 -23.20 30.55
C ASP A 366 14.57 -22.71 30.75
N ARG A 367 13.72 -23.62 31.24
CA ARG A 367 12.31 -23.38 31.49
C ARG A 367 12.01 -23.66 32.95
N LEU A 368 11.37 -22.71 33.61
CA LEU A 368 10.92 -22.83 34.98
C LEU A 368 9.41 -22.60 35.02
N GLU A 369 8.66 -23.61 35.45
CA GLU A 369 7.22 -23.47 35.64
C GLU A 369 6.93 -23.05 37.08
N VAL A 370 6.26 -21.92 37.24
CA VAL A 370 5.97 -21.31 38.53
C VAL A 370 4.46 -21.17 38.75
N ALA A 371 4.04 -21.33 39.99
CA ALA A 371 2.66 -21.18 40.43
C ALA A 371 2.60 -20.42 41.76
N CYS A 372 1.51 -19.72 42.01
CA CYS A 372 1.30 -19.04 43.29
C CYS A 372 1.04 -20.04 44.43
N SER A 373 1.43 -19.68 45.65
CA SER A 373 1.06 -20.46 46.85
C SER A 373 -0.45 -20.34 47.13
N GLU A 374 -1.00 -21.25 47.93
CA GLU A 374 -2.44 -21.26 48.27
C GLU A 374 -2.94 -19.89 48.75
N GLY A 375 -4.10 -19.46 48.24
CA GLY A 375 -4.70 -18.15 48.53
C GLY A 375 -4.25 -17.00 47.63
N PHE A 376 -3.37 -17.26 46.65
CA PHE A 376 -2.91 -16.28 45.66
C PHE A 376 -3.05 -16.83 44.23
N ALA A 377 -3.40 -15.97 43.28
CA ALA A 377 -3.54 -16.26 41.86
C ALA A 377 -2.60 -15.36 41.02
N LEU A 378 -2.16 -15.86 39.86
CA LEU A 378 -1.40 -15.07 38.89
C LEU A 378 -2.32 -14.04 38.23
N LYS A 379 -1.80 -12.82 38.01
CA LYS A 379 -2.52 -11.74 37.32
C LYS A 379 -2.76 -12.09 35.84
N GLY A 380 -3.86 -12.80 35.56
CA GLY A 380 -4.26 -13.21 34.21
C GLY A 380 -4.51 -14.71 34.09
N ARG A 381 -5.63 -15.19 34.65
CA ARG A 381 -6.37 -16.47 34.43
C ARG A 381 -5.64 -17.83 34.33
N ASP A 382 -4.32 -17.92 34.14
CA ASP A 382 -3.59 -19.18 34.13
C ASP A 382 -3.10 -19.55 35.54
N SER A 383 -3.30 -20.82 35.93
CA SER A 383 -2.90 -21.36 37.24
C SER A 383 -1.39 -21.55 37.40
N SER A 384 -0.66 -21.59 36.29
CA SER A 384 0.80 -21.67 36.23
C SER A 384 1.34 -20.94 35.01
N VAL A 385 2.58 -20.48 35.08
CA VAL A 385 3.27 -19.78 34.00
C VAL A 385 4.66 -20.38 33.82
N THR A 386 5.05 -20.63 32.58
CA THR A 386 6.38 -21.13 32.24
C THR A 386 7.28 -19.97 31.84
N LEU A 387 8.26 -19.65 32.69
CA LEU A 387 9.29 -18.66 32.41
C LEU A 387 10.40 -19.31 31.56
N ARG A 388 10.89 -18.59 30.55
CA ARG A 388 12.04 -19.02 29.74
C ARG A 388 13.20 -18.04 29.88
N CYS A 389 14.39 -18.55 30.14
CA CYS A 389 15.61 -17.73 30.13
C CYS A 389 15.94 -17.31 28.69
N THR A 390 15.96 -16.00 28.44
CA THR A 390 16.15 -15.41 27.11
C THR A 390 17.60 -15.04 26.82
N HIS A 391 17.86 -14.61 25.59
CA HIS A 391 19.18 -14.21 25.11
C HIS A 391 19.68 -12.90 25.73
N ASP A 392 18.85 -12.17 26.46
CA ASP A 392 19.22 -10.93 27.15
C ASP A 392 19.54 -11.16 28.63
N GLY A 393 19.58 -12.42 29.09
CA GLY A 393 19.77 -12.77 30.51
C GLY A 393 18.54 -12.49 31.38
N GLY A 394 17.37 -12.28 30.76
CA GLY A 394 16.09 -12.06 31.43
C GLY A 394 15.14 -13.25 31.30
N TRP A 395 14.00 -13.17 31.99
CA TRP A 395 12.92 -14.16 31.88
C TRP A 395 11.80 -13.63 30.98
N ASP A 396 11.32 -14.46 30.06
CA ASP A 396 10.16 -14.19 29.22
C ASP A 396 9.08 -15.30 29.38
N PRO A 397 7.83 -14.95 29.74
CA PRO A 397 7.40 -13.61 30.19
C PRO A 397 8.15 -13.17 31.46
N ALA A 398 8.18 -11.86 31.73
CA ALA A 398 8.78 -11.31 32.95
C ALA A 398 8.15 -11.94 34.20
N VAL A 399 8.93 -12.09 35.27
CA VAL A 399 8.50 -12.75 36.51
C VAL A 399 7.19 -12.12 37.02
N PRO A 400 6.08 -12.87 37.10
CA PRO A 400 4.77 -12.32 37.41
C PRO A 400 4.53 -12.17 38.92
N GLU A 401 3.58 -11.32 39.28
CA GLU A 401 3.19 -11.07 40.68
C GLU A 401 1.98 -11.93 41.08
N CYS A 402 2.04 -12.54 42.28
CA CYS A 402 0.95 -13.29 42.89
C CYS A 402 0.03 -12.36 43.71
N ILE A 403 -1.26 -12.31 43.37
CA ILE A 403 -2.28 -11.48 44.03
C ILE A 403 -3.29 -12.35 44.79
N PRO A 404 -3.92 -11.89 45.89
CA PRO A 404 -4.91 -12.69 46.61
C PRO A 404 -6.06 -13.17 45.73
N GLU A 405 -6.48 -14.43 45.91
CA GLU A 405 -7.54 -15.07 45.12
C GLU A 405 -8.92 -14.46 45.44
N PRO A 406 -9.72 -14.06 44.44
CA PRO A 406 -10.95 -13.32 44.69
C PRO A 406 -12.17 -14.24 44.94
N HIS A 407 -12.91 -14.00 46.04
CA HIS A 407 -14.09 -14.77 46.47
C HIS A 407 -15.38 -13.93 46.37
N CYS A 408 -16.53 -14.57 46.11
CA CYS A 408 -17.85 -13.93 46.22
C CYS A 408 -18.23 -13.69 47.69
N PRO A 409 -18.97 -12.60 48.01
CA PRO A 409 -19.48 -12.37 49.37
C PRO A 409 -20.46 -13.48 49.78
N LYS A 410 -20.46 -13.84 51.06
CA LYS A 410 -21.37 -14.87 51.61
C LYS A 410 -22.85 -14.47 51.36
N PRO A 411 -23.70 -15.36 50.79
CA PRO A 411 -25.13 -15.08 50.60
C PRO A 411 -25.84 -14.83 51.94
N ASP A 412 -26.56 -13.70 52.05
CA ASP A 412 -27.39 -13.35 53.21
C ASP A 412 -28.83 -13.08 52.76
N ILE A 413 -29.77 -13.91 53.23
CA ILE A 413 -31.18 -13.87 52.84
C ILE A 413 -32.04 -13.95 54.11
N PRO A 414 -32.83 -12.91 54.43
CA PRO A 414 -33.76 -12.94 55.57
C PRO A 414 -34.75 -14.10 55.46
N HIS A 415 -34.86 -14.90 56.52
CA HIS A 415 -35.67 -16.14 56.55
C HIS A 415 -35.28 -17.18 55.47
N GLY A 416 -34.05 -17.06 54.94
CA GLY A 416 -33.43 -18.00 54.01
C GLY A 416 -32.33 -18.82 54.70
N LYS A 417 -32.12 -20.04 54.20
CA LYS A 417 -31.10 -20.98 54.66
C LYS A 417 -30.34 -21.60 53.49
N GLU A 418 -29.05 -21.79 53.67
CA GLU A 418 -28.22 -22.54 52.71
C GLU A 418 -28.50 -24.04 52.89
N VAL A 419 -29.00 -24.68 51.83
CA VAL A 419 -29.41 -26.10 51.83
C VAL A 419 -28.20 -27.01 51.56
N SER A 420 -27.18 -26.52 50.86
CA SER A 420 -25.94 -27.25 50.59
C SER A 420 -24.72 -26.35 50.71
N LYS A 421 -23.78 -26.67 51.60
CA LYS A 421 -22.49 -25.97 51.70
C LYS A 421 -21.67 -26.17 50.43
N SER A 422 -21.25 -25.07 49.80
CA SER A 422 -20.24 -25.13 48.74
C SER A 422 -18.91 -25.64 49.30
N ARG A 423 -18.27 -26.57 48.58
CA ARG A 423 -16.98 -27.19 48.97
C ARG A 423 -15.78 -26.28 48.70
N SER A 424 -15.98 -25.16 47.99
CA SER A 424 -14.94 -24.29 47.45
C SER A 424 -15.02 -22.86 47.99
N ASP A 425 -15.51 -22.66 49.23
CA ASP A 425 -15.53 -21.38 49.97
C ASP A 425 -15.88 -20.14 49.10
N TYR A 426 -16.97 -20.25 48.33
CA TYR A 426 -17.49 -19.17 47.45
C TYR A 426 -16.51 -18.67 46.36
N ALA A 427 -15.55 -19.48 45.93
CA ALA A 427 -14.70 -19.21 44.76
C ALA A 427 -15.52 -19.10 43.45
N VAL A 428 -14.97 -18.45 42.43
CA VAL A 428 -15.61 -18.30 41.11
C VAL A 428 -16.00 -19.66 40.52
N GLY A 429 -17.26 -19.80 40.09
CA GLY A 429 -17.86 -21.05 39.63
C GLY A 429 -18.48 -21.92 40.74
N ALA A 430 -18.37 -21.52 42.01
CA ALA A 430 -19.05 -22.19 43.11
C ALA A 430 -20.57 -22.06 42.98
N GLN A 431 -21.28 -23.18 43.04
CA GLN A 431 -22.74 -23.24 43.02
C GLN A 431 -23.29 -23.49 44.42
N VAL A 432 -24.20 -22.63 44.87
CA VAL A 432 -24.86 -22.71 46.19
C VAL A 432 -26.35 -22.93 45.98
N ARG A 433 -26.98 -23.74 46.85
CA ARG A 433 -28.45 -23.91 46.88
C ARG A 433 -29.04 -23.31 48.14
N LEU A 434 -30.13 -22.59 47.96
CA LEU A 434 -30.81 -21.76 48.95
C LEU A 434 -32.27 -22.21 49.10
N GLY A 435 -32.78 -22.14 50.31
CA GLY A 435 -34.18 -22.45 50.65
C GLY A 435 -34.71 -21.49 51.69
N CYS A 436 -36.01 -21.53 51.98
CA CYS A 436 -36.64 -20.68 53.00
C CYS A 436 -36.95 -21.46 54.28
N ASP A 437 -37.15 -20.71 55.37
CA ASP A 437 -37.70 -21.21 56.62
C ASP A 437 -39.19 -21.58 56.47
N GLU A 438 -39.72 -22.39 57.39
CA GLU A 438 -41.12 -22.84 57.32
C GLU A 438 -42.11 -21.65 57.36
N GLY A 439 -43.11 -21.68 56.48
CA GLY A 439 -44.10 -20.59 56.35
C GLY A 439 -43.74 -19.51 55.32
N TYR A 440 -42.57 -19.64 54.68
CA TYR A 440 -42.10 -18.77 53.60
C TYR A 440 -41.84 -19.55 52.31
N ALA A 441 -42.21 -18.98 51.17
CA ALA A 441 -41.96 -19.51 49.84
C ALA A 441 -40.84 -18.74 49.14
N LEU A 442 -39.94 -19.47 48.46
CA LEU A 442 -38.78 -18.91 47.76
C LEU A 442 -39.21 -18.23 46.46
N ARG A 443 -38.85 -16.95 46.30
CA ARG A 443 -39.09 -16.16 45.09
C ARG A 443 -37.76 -15.81 44.44
N GLY A 444 -37.46 -16.48 43.34
CA GLY A 444 -36.19 -16.39 42.61
C GLY A 444 -35.65 -17.78 42.29
N SER A 445 -34.35 -17.87 41.98
CA SER A 445 -33.70 -19.15 41.65
C SER A 445 -33.23 -19.84 42.92
N GLU A 446 -33.52 -21.14 43.09
CA GLU A 446 -33.04 -21.91 44.25
C GLU A 446 -31.52 -22.10 44.25
N SER A 447 -30.88 -21.93 43.09
CA SER A 447 -29.46 -22.15 42.90
C SER A 447 -28.79 -20.96 42.23
N ILE A 448 -27.69 -20.51 42.82
CA ILE A 448 -26.88 -19.37 42.38
C ILE A 448 -25.44 -19.81 42.16
N THR A 449 -24.74 -19.16 41.23
CA THR A 449 -23.33 -19.44 40.91
C THR A 449 -22.49 -18.17 41.04
N CYS A 450 -21.30 -18.26 41.62
CA CYS A 450 -20.37 -17.13 41.72
C CYS A 450 -19.79 -16.81 40.33
N GLY A 451 -20.13 -15.65 39.79
CA GLY A 451 -19.69 -15.15 38.49
C GLY A 451 -18.23 -14.70 38.47
N ALA A 452 -17.68 -14.52 37.26
CA ALA A 452 -16.28 -14.10 37.07
C ALA A 452 -16.02 -12.64 37.49
N ASP A 453 -17.08 -11.87 37.71
CA ASP A 453 -17.13 -10.51 38.22
C ASP A 453 -17.30 -10.43 39.75
N LEU A 454 -17.28 -11.58 40.43
CA LEU A 454 -17.47 -11.72 41.88
C LEU A 454 -18.88 -11.37 42.36
N SER A 455 -19.88 -11.45 41.48
CA SER A 455 -21.30 -11.34 41.81
C SER A 455 -22.01 -12.70 41.75
N TRP A 456 -23.16 -12.82 42.42
CA TRP A 456 -23.98 -14.04 42.35
C TRP A 456 -24.93 -13.96 41.15
N GLU A 457 -24.88 -14.99 40.29
CA GLU A 457 -25.76 -15.12 39.13
C GLU A 457 -26.62 -16.39 39.22
N PRO A 458 -27.96 -16.29 39.12
CA PRO A 458 -28.78 -15.08 39.14
C PRO A 458 -28.74 -14.34 40.50
N GLU A 459 -29.31 -13.13 40.56
CA GLU A 459 -29.42 -12.34 41.81
C GLU A 459 -30.05 -13.14 42.97
N LEU A 460 -29.68 -12.79 44.21
CA LEU A 460 -30.10 -13.50 45.42
C LEU A 460 -31.65 -13.56 45.54
N PRO A 461 -32.25 -14.76 45.76
CA PRO A 461 -33.69 -14.92 45.95
C PRO A 461 -34.14 -14.38 47.32
N PHE A 462 -35.44 -14.09 47.48
CA PHE A 462 -36.04 -13.67 48.74
C PHE A 462 -37.24 -14.56 49.13
N CYS A 463 -37.58 -14.58 50.42
CA CYS A 463 -38.59 -15.48 51.00
C CYS A 463 -39.87 -14.70 51.40
N ASP A 464 -41.01 -15.01 50.77
CA ASP A 464 -42.32 -14.36 51.01
C ASP A 464 -43.26 -15.24 51.87
N LYS A 465 -44.05 -14.65 52.78
CA LYS A 465 -45.01 -15.37 53.64
C LYS A 465 -46.29 -15.78 52.86
N VAL A 466 -46.93 -16.91 53.19
CA VAL A 466 -48.11 -17.48 52.46
C VAL A 466 -49.36 -17.72 53.36
N CYS A 467 -50.58 -17.71 52.80
CA CYS A 467 -51.83 -18.08 53.50
C CYS A 467 -51.95 -19.61 53.70
N GLY A 468 -52.58 -20.02 54.81
CA GLY A 468 -52.97 -21.42 55.06
C GLY A 468 -54.24 -21.86 54.30
N PRO A 469 -54.64 -23.15 54.39
CA PRO A 469 -55.75 -23.72 53.63
C PRO A 469 -57.10 -23.01 53.84
N PRO A 470 -57.96 -22.87 52.80
CA PRO A 470 -59.28 -22.27 52.92
C PRO A 470 -60.19 -23.00 53.93
N PRO A 471 -61.10 -22.28 54.64
CA PRO A 471 -62.05 -22.89 55.55
C PRO A 471 -62.98 -23.89 54.84
N GLN A 472 -63.26 -25.02 55.49
CA GLN A 472 -64.16 -26.07 54.97
C GLN A 472 -65.63 -25.74 55.25
N VAL A 473 -66.52 -26.01 54.27
CA VAL A 473 -67.97 -25.77 54.36
C VAL A 473 -68.72 -27.10 54.30
N SER A 474 -69.66 -27.32 55.24
CA SER A 474 -70.51 -28.52 55.26
C SER A 474 -71.45 -28.55 54.05
N PHE A 475 -71.47 -29.69 53.34
CA PHE A 475 -72.22 -29.88 52.07
C PHE A 475 -71.85 -28.86 50.96
N GLY A 476 -70.66 -28.29 51.04
CA GLY A 476 -70.03 -27.46 50.00
C GLY A 476 -68.62 -27.94 49.64
N GLN A 477 -68.13 -27.52 48.48
CA GLN A 477 -66.77 -27.76 48.00
C GLN A 477 -66.14 -26.45 47.54
N HIS A 478 -64.81 -26.33 47.58
CA HIS A 478 -64.08 -25.16 47.09
C HIS A 478 -62.96 -25.54 46.10
N SER A 479 -62.57 -24.58 45.26
CA SER A 479 -61.58 -24.79 44.18
C SER A 479 -60.16 -25.05 44.66
N GLY A 480 -59.75 -24.54 45.84
CA GLY A 480 -58.40 -24.72 46.40
C GLY A 480 -58.20 -26.02 47.20
N ARG A 481 -58.83 -27.14 46.81
CA ARG A 481 -58.76 -28.41 47.57
C ARG A 481 -57.51 -29.21 47.16
N GLY A 482 -56.55 -29.35 48.07
CA GLY A 482 -55.34 -30.18 47.88
C GLY A 482 -54.02 -29.44 48.04
N ASP A 483 -54.04 -28.12 47.83
CA ASP A 483 -52.88 -27.26 48.02
C ASP A 483 -52.71 -26.88 49.50
N LYS A 484 -51.45 -26.80 49.96
CA LYS A 484 -51.11 -26.46 51.36
C LYS A 484 -50.76 -24.98 51.55
N GLU A 485 -50.35 -24.31 50.47
CA GLU A 485 -49.79 -22.96 50.49
C GLU A 485 -50.48 -22.09 49.44
N PHE A 486 -51.00 -20.93 49.86
CA PHE A 486 -51.76 -20.02 49.00
C PHE A 486 -51.12 -18.62 49.02
N PRO A 487 -50.46 -18.18 47.94
CA PRO A 487 -49.83 -16.86 47.90
C PRO A 487 -50.85 -15.71 47.87
N TYR A 488 -50.39 -14.49 48.15
CA TYR A 488 -51.22 -13.27 48.10
C TYR A 488 -51.99 -13.14 46.78
N GLY A 489 -53.27 -12.79 46.87
CA GLY A 489 -54.17 -12.65 45.72
C GLY A 489 -54.83 -13.94 45.25
N THR A 490 -54.48 -15.10 45.81
CA THR A 490 -55.10 -16.38 45.44
C THR A 490 -56.59 -16.38 45.80
N LYS A 491 -57.46 -16.64 44.82
CA LYS A 491 -58.93 -16.65 44.96
C LYS A 491 -59.49 -18.06 44.92
N VAL A 492 -60.29 -18.44 45.93
CA VAL A 492 -60.99 -19.72 45.99
C VAL A 492 -62.50 -19.51 45.92
N THR A 493 -63.18 -20.36 45.16
CA THR A 493 -64.62 -20.27 44.89
C THR A 493 -65.33 -21.48 45.46
N TYR A 494 -66.45 -21.26 46.15
CA TYR A 494 -67.27 -22.27 46.82
C TYR A 494 -68.49 -22.68 45.98
N LYS A 495 -68.88 -23.94 46.08
CA LYS A 495 -70.06 -24.52 45.43
C LYS A 495 -70.79 -25.45 46.39
N CYS A 496 -72.12 -25.34 46.48
CA CYS A 496 -72.94 -26.23 47.29
C CYS A 496 -73.33 -27.50 46.53
N ALA A 497 -73.57 -28.59 47.26
CA ALA A 497 -74.15 -29.80 46.70
C ALA A 497 -75.56 -29.55 46.13
N GLU A 498 -75.98 -30.37 45.17
CA GLU A 498 -77.26 -30.20 44.47
C GLU A 498 -78.44 -30.12 45.45
N GLY A 499 -79.34 -29.15 45.22
CA GLY A 499 -80.53 -28.92 46.05
C GLY A 499 -80.34 -27.97 47.24
N LEU A 500 -79.12 -27.48 47.50
CA LEU A 500 -78.82 -26.47 48.51
C LEU A 500 -78.53 -25.10 47.87
N SER A 501 -78.89 -24.02 48.56
CA SER A 501 -78.58 -22.64 48.14
C SER A 501 -77.35 -22.13 48.89
N LEU A 502 -76.44 -21.45 48.17
CA LEU A 502 -75.26 -20.80 48.74
C LEU A 502 -75.67 -19.45 49.33
N VAL A 503 -75.45 -19.29 50.63
CA VAL A 503 -75.76 -18.08 51.39
C VAL A 503 -74.45 -17.46 51.88
N GLY A 504 -74.10 -16.29 51.35
CA GLY A 504 -72.83 -15.60 51.59
C GLY A 504 -72.06 -15.34 50.29
N ASP A 505 -70.80 -14.94 50.40
CA ASP A 505 -69.95 -14.66 49.24
C ASP A 505 -69.50 -15.96 48.55
N GLU A 506 -69.69 -16.04 47.23
CA GLU A 506 -69.33 -17.23 46.44
C GLU A 506 -67.82 -17.48 46.42
N SER A 507 -66.99 -16.46 46.67
CA SER A 507 -65.53 -16.57 46.60
C SER A 507 -64.82 -15.68 47.61
N ILE A 508 -63.72 -16.18 48.18
CA ILE A 508 -62.80 -15.45 49.08
C ILE A 508 -61.39 -15.45 48.47
N TYR A 509 -60.55 -14.49 48.83
CA TYR A 509 -59.16 -14.41 48.35
C TYR A 509 -58.16 -14.14 49.47
N CYS A 510 -56.93 -14.62 49.32
CA CYS A 510 -55.84 -14.38 50.27
C CYS A 510 -55.40 -12.91 50.14
N THR A 511 -55.56 -12.16 51.22
CA THR A 511 -55.24 -10.72 51.32
C THR A 511 -54.43 -10.48 52.59
N SER A 512 -54.03 -9.25 52.84
CA SER A 512 -53.41 -8.82 54.09
C SER A 512 -54.01 -7.49 54.51
N ASP A 513 -54.51 -7.43 55.73
CA ASP A 513 -55.09 -6.22 56.30
C ASP A 513 -54.04 -5.38 57.04
N ASP A 514 -52.92 -6.00 57.44
CA ASP A 514 -51.80 -5.38 58.19
C ASP A 514 -50.49 -5.26 57.39
N GLY A 515 -50.41 -5.86 56.19
CA GLY A 515 -49.22 -5.87 55.34
C GLY A 515 -48.14 -6.89 55.74
N GLU A 516 -48.31 -7.60 56.87
CA GLU A 516 -47.32 -8.55 57.42
C GLU A 516 -47.89 -9.96 57.63
N SER A 517 -49.20 -10.10 57.78
CA SER A 517 -49.90 -11.38 57.91
C SER A 517 -50.93 -11.55 56.79
N LEU A 518 -50.85 -12.68 56.09
CA LEU A 518 -51.80 -13.02 55.05
C LEU A 518 -52.99 -13.77 55.65
N ALA A 519 -54.21 -13.32 55.37
CA ALA A 519 -55.48 -13.89 55.82
C ALA A 519 -56.52 -13.94 54.67
N TRP A 520 -57.55 -14.77 54.81
CA TRP A 520 -58.64 -14.83 53.82
C TRP A 520 -59.56 -13.61 53.95
N SER A 521 -60.00 -13.05 52.81
CA SER A 521 -60.75 -11.79 52.69
C SER A 521 -62.12 -11.76 53.40
N GLY A 522 -62.63 -12.89 53.89
CA GLY A 522 -63.94 -12.98 54.53
C GLY A 522 -64.28 -14.39 55.03
N PRO A 523 -65.41 -14.55 55.74
CA PRO A 523 -65.89 -15.84 56.22
C PRO A 523 -66.39 -16.73 55.06
N ALA A 524 -66.36 -18.04 55.25
CA ALA A 524 -66.84 -18.98 54.24
C ALA A 524 -68.39 -19.00 54.15
N PRO A 525 -68.96 -19.19 52.94
CA PRO A 525 -70.41 -19.21 52.73
C PRO A 525 -71.08 -20.46 53.33
N GLN A 526 -72.39 -20.41 53.54
CA GLN A 526 -73.19 -21.50 54.11
C GLN A 526 -74.10 -22.15 53.05
N CYS A 527 -74.13 -23.47 52.99
CA CYS A 527 -75.02 -24.23 52.10
C CYS A 527 -76.27 -24.71 52.85
N ARG A 528 -77.45 -24.12 52.57
CA ARG A 528 -78.72 -24.53 53.19
C ARG A 528 -79.92 -24.38 52.25
N VAL A 529 -81.04 -25.04 52.57
CA VAL A 529 -82.28 -24.92 51.80
C VAL A 529 -83.01 -23.63 52.18
N VAL A 530 -83.31 -22.77 51.19
CA VAL A 530 -84.15 -21.57 51.35
C VAL A 530 -85.28 -21.61 50.33
N ARG A 531 -86.53 -21.44 50.78
CA ARG A 531 -87.73 -21.42 49.93
C ARG A 531 -88.70 -20.34 50.39
N CYS A 532 -89.09 -19.44 49.50
CA CYS A 532 -90.13 -18.43 49.77
C CYS A 532 -91.54 -18.94 49.44
N PRO A 533 -92.58 -18.52 50.19
CA PRO A 533 -93.96 -18.93 49.93
C PRO A 533 -94.46 -18.36 48.59
N LYS A 534 -95.37 -19.07 47.90
CA LYS A 534 -95.96 -18.59 46.64
C LYS A 534 -96.78 -17.31 46.86
N PRO A 535 -96.47 -16.18 46.19
CA PRO A 535 -97.29 -14.97 46.28
C PRO A 535 -98.69 -15.18 45.71
N VAL A 536 -99.71 -14.62 46.36
CA VAL A 536 -101.10 -14.56 45.85
C VAL A 536 -101.49 -13.10 45.69
N VAL A 537 -101.83 -12.70 44.47
CA VAL A 537 -102.31 -11.34 44.14
C VAL A 537 -103.67 -11.48 43.46
N GLU A 538 -104.74 -11.08 44.15
CA GLU A 538 -106.09 -11.10 43.56
C GLU A 538 -106.19 -10.10 42.40
N ARG A 539 -106.77 -10.54 41.28
CA ARG A 539 -106.93 -9.72 40.05
C ARG A 539 -105.59 -9.20 39.50
N GLY A 540 -104.53 -9.98 39.71
CA GLY A 540 -103.18 -9.70 39.22
C GLY A 540 -102.38 -10.97 38.88
N ARG A 541 -101.24 -10.79 38.19
CA ARG A 541 -100.39 -11.87 37.65
C ARG A 541 -98.93 -11.64 38.03
N MET A 542 -98.21 -12.74 38.27
CA MET A 542 -96.77 -12.74 38.56
C MET A 542 -95.96 -13.50 37.51
N THR A 543 -94.73 -13.05 37.25
CA THR A 543 -93.78 -13.65 36.30
C THR A 543 -92.37 -13.75 36.91
N PRO A 544 -91.66 -14.87 36.73
CA PRO A 544 -92.07 -16.15 36.12
C PRO A 544 -93.06 -16.97 36.97
N GLN A 545 -93.90 -17.78 36.32
CA GLN A 545 -94.82 -18.71 36.98
C GLN A 545 -94.06 -19.99 37.37
N MET A 546 -93.62 -20.09 38.63
CA MET A 546 -92.92 -21.27 39.17
C MET A 546 -93.59 -21.79 40.45
N PHE A 547 -93.31 -23.04 40.79
CA PHE A 547 -93.83 -23.69 42.02
C PHE A 547 -92.85 -23.61 43.20
N THR A 548 -91.56 -23.36 42.94
CA THR A 548 -90.49 -23.26 43.95
C THR A 548 -89.68 -21.99 43.74
N PHE A 549 -89.50 -21.21 44.82
CA PHE A 549 -88.82 -19.91 44.78
C PHE A 549 -87.56 -19.97 45.67
N PRO A 550 -86.38 -20.26 45.07
CA PRO A 550 -85.12 -20.33 45.81
C PRO A 550 -84.60 -18.95 46.21
N TYR A 551 -83.63 -18.93 47.12
CA TYR A 551 -82.92 -17.72 47.53
C TYR A 551 -82.42 -16.89 46.34
N GLY A 552 -82.64 -15.58 46.39
CA GLY A 552 -82.15 -14.64 45.39
C GLY A 552 -83.04 -14.48 44.14
N LEU A 553 -84.09 -15.30 43.96
CA LEU A 553 -85.01 -15.19 42.82
C LEU A 553 -85.84 -13.89 42.87
N LEU A 554 -86.01 -13.23 41.71
CA LEU A 554 -86.77 -11.98 41.54
C LEU A 554 -88.09 -12.23 40.78
N LEU A 555 -89.22 -11.81 41.35
CA LEU A 555 -90.56 -11.87 40.74
C LEU A 555 -91.05 -10.50 40.33
N HIS A 556 -91.86 -10.44 39.27
CA HIS A 556 -92.53 -9.23 38.77
C HIS A 556 -94.05 -9.38 38.78
N PHE A 557 -94.81 -8.31 39.09
CA PHE A 557 -96.26 -8.32 39.28
C PHE A 557 -97.01 -7.31 38.38
N SER A 558 -98.24 -7.65 37.96
CA SER A 558 -99.14 -6.84 37.11
C SER A 558 -100.63 -7.03 37.49
N CYS A 559 -101.53 -6.08 37.17
CA CYS A 559 -102.97 -6.13 37.50
C CYS A 559 -103.88 -6.27 36.26
N ASP A 560 -105.08 -6.82 36.44
CA ASP A 560 -106.12 -6.93 35.41
C ASP A 560 -106.82 -5.57 35.12
N GLU A 561 -107.51 -5.44 33.98
CA GLU A 561 -108.13 -4.18 33.52
C GLU A 561 -109.12 -3.57 34.54
N GLY A 562 -109.06 -2.24 34.69
CA GLY A 562 -109.84 -1.47 35.67
C GLY A 562 -109.23 -1.40 37.08
N PHE A 563 -108.07 -2.03 37.30
CA PHE A 563 -107.34 -2.08 38.58
C PHE A 563 -105.90 -1.57 38.44
N GLY A 564 -105.45 -0.74 39.38
CA GLY A 564 -104.09 -0.23 39.49
C GLY A 564 -103.27 -0.98 40.56
N LEU A 565 -101.96 -1.12 40.32
CA LEU A 565 -101.03 -1.85 41.20
C LEU A 565 -100.52 -0.96 42.33
N ARG A 566 -100.68 -1.42 43.57
CA ARG A 566 -100.27 -0.73 44.80
C ARG A 566 -99.20 -1.52 45.53
N GLY A 567 -97.98 -1.01 45.51
CA GLY A 567 -96.78 -1.66 46.06
C GLY A 567 -95.66 -1.75 45.01
N ALA A 568 -94.54 -2.39 45.36
CA ALA A 568 -93.43 -2.57 44.42
C ALA A 568 -93.81 -3.58 43.33
N ALA A 569 -93.53 -3.24 42.07
CA ALA A 569 -93.81 -4.14 40.95
C ALA A 569 -92.86 -5.35 40.91
N GLN A 570 -91.82 -5.39 41.75
CA GLN A 570 -90.84 -6.49 41.82
C GLN A 570 -90.50 -6.83 43.28
N SER A 571 -90.18 -8.10 43.55
CA SER A 571 -89.80 -8.60 44.88
C SER A 571 -88.82 -9.77 44.81
N ARG A 572 -87.85 -9.84 45.75
CA ARG A 572 -86.80 -10.88 45.83
C ARG A 572 -87.00 -11.81 47.03
N CYS A 573 -86.71 -13.10 46.84
CA CYS A 573 -86.67 -14.08 47.93
C CYS A 573 -85.39 -13.93 48.77
N LEU A 574 -85.53 -13.58 50.06
CA LEU A 574 -84.43 -13.38 51.01
C LEU A 574 -84.02 -14.68 51.72
N ALA A 575 -82.89 -14.63 52.45
CA ALA A 575 -82.29 -15.77 53.14
C ALA A 575 -83.12 -16.29 54.32
N ASP A 576 -84.10 -15.51 54.77
CA ASP A 576 -85.09 -15.84 55.80
C ASP A 576 -86.40 -16.43 55.24
N GLY A 577 -86.51 -16.55 53.91
CA GLY A 577 -87.70 -17.08 53.23
C GLY A 577 -88.81 -16.06 53.02
N THR A 578 -88.55 -14.76 53.19
CA THR A 578 -89.51 -13.68 52.94
C THR A 578 -89.30 -13.00 51.57
N TRP A 579 -90.33 -12.27 51.13
CA TRP A 579 -90.33 -11.46 49.90
C TRP A 579 -90.09 -10.00 50.25
N ASP A 580 -89.02 -9.41 49.69
CA ASP A 580 -88.69 -8.00 49.88
C ASP A 580 -88.43 -7.28 48.54
N PRO A 581 -89.11 -6.15 48.24
CA PRO A 581 -90.20 -5.54 49.01
C PRO A 581 -91.45 -6.44 49.11
N PRO A 582 -92.37 -6.22 50.07
CA PRO A 582 -93.56 -7.06 50.23
C PRO A 582 -94.47 -7.07 48.98
N VAL A 583 -95.15 -8.20 48.77
CA VAL A 583 -95.98 -8.49 47.59
C VAL A 583 -97.08 -7.41 47.38
N PRO A 584 -97.27 -6.86 46.16
CA PRO A 584 -98.22 -5.78 45.89
C PRO A 584 -99.69 -6.25 45.79
N THR A 585 -100.64 -5.29 45.82
CA THR A 585 -102.10 -5.53 45.69
C THR A 585 -102.73 -4.72 44.55
N CYS A 586 -103.81 -5.22 43.94
CA CYS A 586 -104.54 -4.55 42.83
C CYS A 586 -105.83 -3.90 43.35
N GLN A 587 -106.05 -2.60 43.09
CA GLN A 587 -107.22 -1.84 43.56
C GLN A 587 -107.97 -1.13 42.41
N PRO A 588 -109.31 -0.94 42.49
CA PRO A 588 -110.09 -0.33 41.39
C PRO A 588 -109.76 1.16 41.16
N VAL A 589 -109.83 1.61 39.90
CA VAL A 589 -109.59 3.01 39.48
C VAL A 589 -110.90 3.85 39.55
N ARG A 590 -110.84 5.13 39.97
CA ARG A 590 -112.00 6.05 40.12
C ARG A 590 -111.72 7.46 39.56
N CYS A 591 -112.71 8.14 38.97
CA CYS A 591 -112.58 9.53 38.47
C CYS A 591 -112.98 10.60 39.51
N PRO A 592 -112.27 11.75 39.57
CA PRO A 592 -112.56 12.84 40.51
C PRO A 592 -113.76 13.72 40.10
N ARG A 593 -114.35 14.43 41.07
CA ARG A 593 -115.48 15.37 40.88
C ARG A 593 -115.20 16.49 39.85
N LEU A 594 -116.20 16.84 39.05
CA LEU A 594 -116.17 17.96 38.08
C LEU A 594 -116.05 19.34 38.78
N PRO A 595 -115.19 20.26 38.30
CA PRO A 595 -114.91 21.54 38.95
C PRO A 595 -116.08 22.55 38.84
N ARG A 596 -116.35 23.29 39.91
CA ARG A 596 -117.32 24.41 39.92
C ARG A 596 -116.69 25.64 39.26
N GLN A 597 -117.05 25.94 38.02
CA GLN A 597 -116.72 27.22 37.37
C GLN A 597 -118.00 28.05 37.20
N GLU A 598 -117.87 29.39 37.25
CA GLU A 598 -119.01 30.32 37.20
C GLU A 598 -119.93 30.11 35.99
N ASP A 599 -119.37 29.60 34.89
CA ASP A 599 -120.07 29.37 33.63
C ASP A 599 -120.68 27.95 33.49
N VAL A 600 -120.38 27.00 34.41
CA VAL A 600 -120.85 25.60 34.35
C VAL A 600 -121.69 25.23 35.57
N ALA A 601 -122.96 24.88 35.34
CA ALA A 601 -123.89 24.46 36.39
C ALA A 601 -124.25 22.97 36.26
N VAL A 602 -124.05 22.22 37.36
CA VAL A 602 -124.46 20.81 37.52
C VAL A 602 -125.42 20.72 38.69
N ARG A 603 -126.63 20.17 38.48
CA ARG A 603 -127.67 20.10 39.53
C ARG A 603 -127.30 19.18 40.69
N PHE A 604 -126.61 18.07 40.42
CA PHE A 604 -126.16 17.11 41.45
C PHE A 604 -124.76 16.59 41.10
N SER A 605 -123.79 16.71 42.00
CA SER A 605 -122.42 16.21 41.79
C SER A 605 -121.99 15.24 42.89
N LYS A 606 -121.56 14.02 42.54
CA LYS A 606 -120.89 13.07 43.44
C LYS A 606 -119.42 13.48 43.66
N LEU A 607 -118.80 13.00 44.74
CA LEU A 607 -117.36 13.23 45.01
C LEU A 607 -116.43 12.44 44.07
N TRP A 608 -116.88 11.28 43.60
CA TRP A 608 -116.18 10.40 42.66
C TRP A 608 -117.19 9.62 41.84
N TYR A 609 -116.77 9.24 40.65
CA TYR A 609 -117.59 8.49 39.69
C TYR A 609 -116.86 7.22 39.25
N GLU A 610 -117.63 6.17 39.02
CA GLU A 610 -117.10 4.91 38.51
C GLU A 610 -116.89 4.98 37.00
N VAL A 611 -116.01 4.11 36.49
CA VAL A 611 -115.70 4.03 35.06
C VAL A 611 -117.00 3.72 34.29
N ASN A 612 -117.24 4.46 33.21
CA ASN A 612 -118.46 4.50 32.39
C ASN A 612 -119.69 5.25 32.95
N GLU A 613 -119.61 5.91 34.12
CA GLU A 613 -120.68 6.82 34.55
C GLU A 613 -120.66 8.15 33.76
N THR A 614 -121.81 8.54 33.19
CA THR A 614 -122.04 9.82 32.48
C THR A 614 -122.66 10.89 33.37
N VAL A 615 -122.20 12.13 33.24
CA VAL A 615 -122.69 13.30 33.97
C VAL A 615 -123.05 14.44 33.02
N ALA A 616 -124.27 14.98 33.15
CA ALA A 616 -124.75 16.13 32.40
C ALA A 616 -124.47 17.46 33.13
N PHE A 617 -124.01 18.48 32.40
CA PHE A 617 -123.74 19.84 32.86
C PHE A 617 -124.31 20.89 31.89
N THR A 618 -124.59 22.10 32.38
CA THR A 618 -125.13 23.21 31.57
C THR A 618 -124.19 24.40 31.55
N CYS A 619 -124.08 25.08 30.40
CA CYS A 619 -123.31 26.33 30.30
C CYS A 619 -124.25 27.55 30.47
N LYS A 620 -123.94 28.47 31.38
CA LYS A 620 -124.65 29.76 31.52
C LYS A 620 -124.24 30.73 30.40
N ARG A 621 -125.20 31.48 29.84
CA ARG A 621 -124.94 32.50 28.81
C ARG A 621 -125.81 33.74 29.11
N ASP A 622 -125.18 34.86 29.46
CA ASP A 622 -125.78 36.18 29.67
C ASP A 622 -127.19 36.18 30.31
N GLY A 623 -127.29 35.62 31.52
CA GLY A 623 -128.47 35.75 32.38
C GLY A 623 -129.62 34.76 32.19
N HIS A 624 -129.65 33.96 31.10
CA HIS A 624 -130.63 32.87 30.93
C HIS A 624 -129.94 31.51 30.68
N LEU A 625 -130.55 30.41 31.15
CA LEU A 625 -129.98 29.06 31.06
C LEU A 625 -129.88 28.59 29.60
N GLY A 626 -128.65 28.29 29.16
CA GLY A 626 -128.34 27.70 27.86
C GLY A 626 -128.36 26.16 27.86
N ALA A 627 -128.07 25.57 26.70
CA ALA A 627 -128.18 24.14 26.39
C ALA A 627 -127.37 23.20 27.32
N HIS A 628 -127.84 21.95 27.46
CA HIS A 628 -127.23 20.88 28.28
C HIS A 628 -126.15 20.11 27.48
N SER A 629 -125.08 19.65 28.14
CA SER A 629 -123.96 18.87 27.58
C SER A 629 -123.55 17.74 28.55
N GLU A 630 -122.93 16.66 28.07
CA GLU A 630 -122.62 15.45 28.87
C GLU A 630 -121.14 15.02 28.77
N THR A 631 -120.60 14.38 29.82
CA THR A 631 -119.24 13.82 29.89
C THR A 631 -119.18 12.49 30.66
N THR A 632 -118.27 11.59 30.30
CA THR A 632 -118.18 10.20 30.85
C THR A 632 -116.81 9.92 31.48
N CYS A 633 -116.77 9.17 32.60
CA CYS A 633 -115.53 8.73 33.24
C CYS A 633 -114.89 7.54 32.49
N SER A 634 -113.64 7.69 32.05
CA SER A 634 -112.85 6.66 31.35
C SER A 634 -112.08 5.74 32.31
N ALA A 635 -111.67 4.56 31.84
CA ALA A 635 -110.92 3.55 32.59
C ALA A 635 -109.56 4.04 33.11
N ASP A 636 -109.03 5.11 32.52
CA ASP A 636 -107.77 5.76 32.94
C ASP A 636 -107.96 6.81 34.05
N GLY A 637 -109.19 6.97 34.56
CA GLY A 637 -109.51 7.93 35.63
C GLY A 637 -109.76 9.37 35.16
N THR A 638 -110.04 9.60 33.87
CA THR A 638 -110.24 10.94 33.25
C THR A 638 -111.63 11.11 32.61
N TRP A 639 -112.05 12.37 32.35
CA TRP A 639 -113.38 12.70 31.79
C TRP A 639 -113.37 12.92 30.27
N THR A 640 -114.34 12.32 29.56
CA THR A 640 -114.41 12.32 28.09
C THR A 640 -115.85 12.54 27.56
N PRO A 641 -116.13 13.57 26.71
CA PRO A 641 -115.26 14.70 26.38
C PRO A 641 -115.04 15.63 27.59
N PRO A 642 -113.93 16.37 27.66
CA PRO A 642 -113.63 17.21 28.81
C PRO A 642 -114.70 18.29 29.04
N PRO A 643 -115.10 18.55 30.30
CA PRO A 643 -116.24 19.39 30.67
C PRO A 643 -115.91 20.90 30.62
N THR A 644 -115.75 21.49 29.43
CA THR A 644 -115.42 22.92 29.27
C THR A 644 -116.35 23.63 28.28
N CYS A 645 -116.71 24.90 28.55
CA CYS A 645 -117.49 25.74 27.63
C CYS A 645 -116.52 26.48 26.67
N LYS A 646 -116.70 26.35 25.34
CA LYS A 646 -115.72 26.85 24.33
C LYS A 646 -115.59 28.38 24.26
N LYS A 647 -114.35 28.90 24.36
CA LYS A 647 -113.89 30.21 23.84
C LYS A 647 -112.82 29.96 22.73
N ARG A 648 -112.80 30.76 21.65
CA ARG A 648 -112.17 30.43 20.35
C ARG A 648 -110.64 30.64 20.30
N ASP A 649 -110.02 29.83 19.46
CA ASP A 649 -108.65 29.28 19.41
C ASP A 649 -107.63 30.07 18.55
N THR A 650 -106.32 29.93 18.81
CA THR A 650 -105.23 30.32 17.87
C THR A 650 -103.93 29.54 18.16
N CYS A 651 -103.65 28.52 17.34
CA CYS A 651 -102.35 27.84 17.25
C CYS A 651 -101.90 27.82 15.77
N GLU A 652 -101.31 28.92 15.30
CA GLU A 652 -100.66 29.05 13.98
C GLU A 652 -99.37 29.86 14.10
N ARG A 653 -98.28 29.28 14.63
CA ARG A 653 -96.95 29.97 14.57
C ARG A 653 -95.69 29.10 14.72
N ILE A 654 -95.69 27.84 14.28
CA ILE A 654 -94.44 27.04 14.15
C ILE A 654 -94.29 26.54 12.71
N LEU A 655 -93.91 27.43 11.78
CA LEU A 655 -93.69 27.01 10.39
C LEU A 655 -92.65 27.80 9.57
N ARG A 656 -91.63 28.50 10.15
CA ARG A 656 -90.78 29.34 9.26
C ARG A 656 -89.25 29.45 9.31
N HIS A 657 -88.46 28.83 10.18
CA HIS A 657 -86.99 28.91 9.98
C HIS A 657 -86.27 27.57 10.09
N LYS A 658 -86.31 26.85 8.95
CA LYS A 658 -85.60 25.62 8.62
C LYS A 658 -84.47 25.97 7.65
N ALA A 659 -83.31 26.43 8.16
CA ALA A 659 -82.07 26.60 7.39
C ALA A 659 -80.85 26.89 8.30
N ALA A 660 -80.47 25.94 9.17
CA ALA A 660 -79.09 25.80 9.64
C ALA A 660 -78.91 24.37 10.17
N PHE A 661 -77.88 23.67 9.68
CA PHE A 661 -77.33 22.40 10.15
C PHE A 661 -77.99 21.08 9.69
N GLN A 662 -77.29 20.38 8.78
CA GLN A 662 -77.27 18.92 8.59
C GLN A 662 -75.92 18.44 9.16
N CYS A 663 -75.91 17.67 10.25
CA CYS A 663 -75.89 16.19 10.37
C CYS A 663 -74.47 15.59 10.35
N GLY A 664 -74.10 14.83 11.40
CA GLY A 664 -72.93 13.96 11.32
C GLY A 664 -72.41 13.23 12.58
N ILE A 665 -72.88 13.47 13.81
CA ILE A 665 -72.37 12.77 15.00
C ILE A 665 -73.51 12.05 15.75
N PRO A 666 -73.44 10.72 15.96
CA PRO A 666 -74.43 9.97 16.75
C PRO A 666 -74.52 10.44 18.21
N LEU A 667 -75.73 10.45 18.77
CA LEU A 667 -76.02 10.84 20.16
C LEU A 667 -75.28 10.01 21.24
N SER A 668 -74.79 8.81 20.90
CA SER A 668 -73.97 7.98 21.77
C SER A 668 -72.59 8.59 22.03
N ASP A 669 -72.00 9.22 21.01
CA ASP A 669 -70.65 9.78 21.09
C ASP A 669 -70.65 11.15 21.77
N LEU A 670 -71.79 11.85 21.74
CA LEU A 670 -72.02 13.06 22.54
C LEU A 670 -72.11 12.73 24.04
N LYS A 671 -72.68 11.57 24.39
CA LYS A 671 -72.79 11.12 25.79
C LYS A 671 -71.44 10.73 26.37
N THR A 672 -70.61 10.02 25.60
CA THR A 672 -69.25 9.64 26.02
C THR A 672 -68.33 10.86 26.14
N LEU A 673 -68.42 11.84 25.23
CA LEU A 673 -67.68 13.11 25.35
C LEU A 673 -68.08 13.91 26.60
N LEU A 674 -69.37 13.95 26.95
CA LEU A 674 -69.84 14.63 28.17
C LEU A 674 -69.45 13.88 29.46
N GLU A 675 -69.41 12.55 29.45
CA GLU A 675 -68.93 11.73 30.59
C GLU A 675 -67.42 11.86 30.82
N VAL A 676 -66.61 11.91 29.75
CA VAL A 676 -65.16 12.18 29.83
C VAL A 676 -64.89 13.61 30.33
N GLN A 677 -65.68 14.59 29.87
CA GLN A 677 -65.57 15.98 30.36
C GLN A 677 -65.93 16.10 31.84
N LYS A 678 -66.89 15.31 32.33
CA LYS A 678 -67.21 15.22 33.76
C LYS A 678 -66.05 14.64 34.58
N LEU A 679 -65.46 13.53 34.14
CA LEU A 679 -64.32 12.89 34.80
C LEU A 679 -63.09 13.80 34.87
N TYR A 680 -62.79 14.53 33.79
CA TYR A 680 -61.69 15.50 33.77
C TYR A 680 -61.88 16.64 34.79
N LEU A 681 -63.11 17.14 34.96
CA LEU A 681 -63.43 18.17 35.95
C LEU A 681 -63.40 17.63 37.39
N GLU A 682 -63.75 16.36 37.61
CA GLU A 682 -63.61 15.69 38.92
C GLU A 682 -62.13 15.47 39.30
N ILE A 683 -61.26 15.13 38.33
CA ILE A 683 -59.81 15.02 38.55
C ILE A 683 -59.20 16.40 38.86
N GLN A 684 -59.57 17.47 38.14
CA GLN A 684 -59.11 18.83 38.46
C GLN A 684 -59.61 19.33 39.82
N LYS A 685 -60.77 18.87 40.29
CA LYS A 685 -61.26 19.18 41.63
C LYS A 685 -60.42 18.48 42.70
N LEU A 686 -60.06 17.21 42.49
CA LEU A 686 -59.23 16.43 43.41
C LEU A 686 -57.78 16.93 43.47
N GLU A 687 -57.18 17.37 42.36
CA GLU A 687 -55.85 18.01 42.34
C GLU A 687 -55.78 19.35 43.09
N LYS A 688 -56.93 19.98 43.35
CA LYS A 688 -57.05 21.23 44.10
C LYS A 688 -57.42 21.02 45.59
N GLU A 689 -57.88 19.81 45.93
CA GLU A 689 -58.20 19.38 47.30
C GLU A 689 -57.05 18.60 47.97
N LEU A 690 -56.12 18.06 47.17
CA LEU A 690 -54.75 17.63 47.55
C LEU A 690 -53.81 18.83 47.59
#